data_AF-K2J389-F1
#
_entry.id   AF-K2J389-F1
#
_cell.length_a   1.000
_cell.length_b   1.000
_cell.length_c   1.000
_cell.angle_alpha   90.00
_cell.angle_beta   90.00
_cell.angle_gamma   90.00
#
_symmetry.space_group_name_H-M   'P 1'
#
loop_
_entity.id
_entity.type
_entity.pdbx_description
1 polymer ?
#
loop_
_entity_poly.entity_id
_entity_poly.type
_entity_poly.pdbx_seq_one_letter_code
_entity_poly.pdbx_strand_id
1 'polypeptide(L)'
;MGSLIFVDSRVPQTETLQRHLPHGALVSRIGAQEDALAHIANRISGEAGIEDLLLVAHGAPGALYLGATPLTADLLDTRTDALAAIGAALAPDGLISLYGCRVAAGAAGEALLDRLEALTGRAVAATDSLVGHADLGGDWTLFRRDLAQPVPMPFAAGLAGEFRAVLVTHDFEGESTSGSSPSITVTDDGVAMLYTAGNLSNNENFTIGDYIYIDDIFDPGDQGFSLTISRPGNLAFYVTSLKISANDYGTPTIVLLDSSGDPIDGSSKNIDNITNGDVTDPGNFKTYTFSNAEAYGIKISTAPGGNGAELALDDFIFQTSLNAAPTVTGTPATITVTEDTAGTVDLSALSFADSDGDTLTVTLSVTSGSFSTPVDGSAVGAGVTETLVNAKTITLVGKAADINTYLDTASNINYTGGANIAGNNAATITVSASDGTNNLSSNPQVKINITAVNDAPTMSGEPATLTVTEDAESNVDLSSLTFEDVDDDHITVTLKVDAGSFSTLADGADSSVTETLLPDSKTITLYGTAGDINSYLDNASNIKYTGATNASGNDAATLTISATDGTLGLAADKQVKINITAVNDAPVLDNSKSPSFGTVAEDLPAPTNGSTANSVTVSSLLTGAVTDADSGAVAGIAVIGVSTQGTLYYSIDSGATWASAGTPGNSDSLLLNGDALLYFRPNENVEGEITDVLTFRAWDQTSGSNGATASTAVVSGPTAFSFNVEYVAISITGENDAPTVTSDATASFAENGTGTAYTVTGSDPDTG
;
A
#
# COMPACT_ATOMS: atom_id res chain seq x y z
N MET A 1 -34.69 35.18 -7.98
CA MET A 1 -33.78 34.40 -8.86
C MET A 1 -32.44 35.08 -8.69
N GLY A 2 -31.35 34.32 -8.49
CA GLY A 2 -30.06 34.93 -8.11
C GLY A 2 -29.50 35.88 -9.17
N SER A 3 -28.37 36.51 -8.85
CA SER A 3 -27.72 37.50 -9.72
C SER A 3 -27.19 36.87 -11.02
N LEU A 4 -27.34 37.58 -12.14
CA LEU A 4 -26.83 37.24 -13.47
C LEU A 4 -25.69 38.17 -13.84
N ILE A 5 -24.62 37.62 -14.39
CA ILE A 5 -23.36 38.34 -14.56
C ILE A 5 -22.89 38.21 -15.99
N PHE A 6 -22.66 39.34 -16.64
CA PHE A 6 -22.09 39.43 -17.97
C PHE A 6 -20.72 40.07 -17.88
N VAL A 7 -19.72 39.39 -18.44
CA VAL A 7 -18.34 39.85 -18.40
C VAL A 7 -17.82 40.02 -19.83
N ASP A 8 -17.31 41.21 -20.15
CA ASP A 8 -16.65 41.45 -21.42
C ASP A 8 -15.41 40.57 -21.56
N SER A 9 -15.20 40.01 -22.75
CA SER A 9 -14.04 39.14 -23.03
C SER A 9 -12.68 39.80 -22.83
N ARG A 10 -12.62 41.13 -22.78
CA ARG A 10 -11.40 41.93 -22.56
C ARG A 10 -11.09 42.17 -21.09
N VAL A 11 -12.00 41.83 -20.16
CA VAL A 11 -11.71 41.92 -18.73
C VAL A 11 -10.58 40.93 -18.36
N PRO A 12 -9.49 41.38 -17.73
CA PRO A 12 -8.39 40.52 -17.32
C PRO A 12 -8.80 39.61 -16.15
N GLN A 13 -8.01 38.56 -15.88
CA GLN A 13 -8.14 37.69 -14.70
C GLN A 13 -9.60 37.24 -14.42
N THR A 14 -10.30 36.83 -15.47
CA THR A 14 -11.73 36.53 -15.39
C THR A 14 -12.01 35.27 -14.57
N GLU A 15 -11.04 34.37 -14.47
CA GLU A 15 -11.04 33.21 -13.59
C GLU A 15 -11.00 33.62 -12.11
N THR A 16 -10.22 34.66 -11.78
CA THR A 16 -10.20 35.26 -10.44
C THR A 16 -11.55 35.86 -10.11
N LEU A 17 -12.14 36.65 -11.03
CA LEU A 17 -13.50 37.19 -10.84
C LEU A 17 -14.51 36.07 -10.58
N GLN A 18 -14.48 35.01 -11.38
CA GLN A 18 -15.42 33.90 -11.28
C GLN A 18 -15.32 33.14 -9.94
N ARG A 19 -14.12 33.01 -9.37
CA ARG A 19 -13.88 32.33 -8.10
C ARG A 19 -14.45 33.07 -6.90
N HIS A 20 -14.50 34.39 -6.98
CA HIS A 20 -15.02 35.26 -5.92
C HIS A 20 -16.50 35.58 -6.07
N LEU A 21 -17.23 34.93 -6.99
CA LEU A 21 -18.67 35.12 -7.12
C LEU A 21 -19.48 34.33 -6.08
N PRO A 22 -20.69 34.81 -5.74
CA PRO A 22 -21.60 34.08 -4.87
C PRO A 22 -21.95 32.71 -5.46
N HIS A 23 -22.13 31.71 -4.58
CA HIS A 23 -22.58 30.38 -5.00
C HIS A 23 -23.91 30.46 -5.78
N GLY A 24 -23.90 29.95 -7.01
CA GLY A 24 -25.08 29.89 -7.87
C GLY A 24 -25.23 31.05 -8.85
N ALA A 25 -24.32 32.03 -8.86
CA ALA A 25 -24.31 33.07 -9.88
C ALA A 25 -23.98 32.50 -11.26
N LEU A 26 -24.72 32.92 -12.29
CA LEU A 26 -24.52 32.48 -13.68
C LEU A 26 -23.70 33.53 -14.43
N VAL A 27 -22.52 33.12 -14.91
CA VAL A 27 -21.62 33.97 -15.69
C VAL A 27 -21.80 33.72 -17.18
N SER A 28 -21.98 34.79 -17.95
CA SER A 28 -21.99 34.77 -19.42
C SER A 28 -20.89 35.69 -19.96
N ARG A 29 -20.02 35.18 -20.83
CA ARG A 29 -18.98 35.99 -21.48
C ARG A 29 -19.52 36.61 -22.77
N ILE A 30 -19.26 37.91 -22.97
CA ILE A 30 -19.62 38.65 -24.17
C ILE A 30 -18.35 38.89 -25.00
N GLY A 31 -18.36 38.49 -26.27
CA GLY A 31 -17.21 38.69 -27.16
C GLY A 31 -17.01 40.16 -27.55
N ALA A 32 -15.77 40.60 -27.73
CA ALA A 32 -15.43 41.99 -28.09
C ALA A 32 -16.00 42.51 -29.43
N GLN A 33 -16.57 41.61 -30.25
CA GLN A 33 -17.21 41.90 -31.54
C GLN A 33 -18.71 41.54 -31.52
N GLU A 34 -19.23 41.16 -30.37
CA GLU A 34 -20.62 40.76 -30.21
C GLU A 34 -21.50 41.95 -29.80
N ASP A 35 -22.75 41.94 -30.24
CA ASP A 35 -23.75 42.87 -29.76
C ASP A 35 -24.16 42.50 -28.32
N ALA A 36 -23.68 43.26 -27.35
CA ALA A 36 -23.88 42.97 -25.94
C ALA A 36 -25.36 42.99 -25.51
N LEU A 37 -26.14 43.98 -25.94
CA LEU A 37 -27.54 44.08 -25.53
C LEU A 37 -28.38 42.96 -26.15
N ALA A 38 -28.08 42.55 -27.38
CA ALA A 38 -28.71 41.39 -28.00
C ALA A 38 -28.33 40.09 -27.27
N HIS A 39 -27.05 39.92 -26.89
CA HIS A 39 -26.60 38.78 -26.10
C HIS A 39 -27.35 38.71 -24.77
N ILE A 40 -27.38 39.81 -24.01
CA ILE A 40 -28.06 39.88 -22.71
C ILE A 40 -29.55 39.56 -22.88
N ALA A 41 -30.24 40.21 -23.82
CA ALA A 41 -31.66 40.01 -24.07
C ALA A 41 -31.99 38.54 -24.45
N ASN A 42 -31.15 37.91 -25.26
CA ASN A 42 -31.29 36.50 -25.60
C ASN A 42 -31.10 35.59 -24.38
N ARG A 43 -30.11 35.90 -23.53
CA ARG A 43 -29.77 35.07 -22.37
C ARG A 43 -30.82 35.11 -21.27
N ILE A 44 -31.52 36.22 -21.13
CA ILE A 44 -32.58 36.43 -20.13
C ILE A 44 -33.99 36.16 -20.68
N SER A 45 -34.10 35.82 -21.97
CA SER A 45 -35.39 35.56 -22.62
C SER A 45 -36.11 34.40 -21.94
N GLY A 46 -37.32 34.65 -21.42
CA GLY A 46 -38.12 33.68 -20.68
C GLY A 46 -37.85 33.62 -19.18
N GLU A 47 -36.87 34.40 -18.68
CA GLU A 47 -36.58 34.52 -17.25
C GLU A 47 -37.40 35.67 -16.63
N ALA A 48 -37.73 35.56 -15.33
CA ALA A 48 -38.41 36.61 -14.58
C ALA A 48 -37.99 36.62 -13.11
N GLY A 49 -37.91 37.82 -12.52
CA GLY A 49 -37.55 37.99 -11.11
C GLY A 49 -36.05 37.85 -10.86
N ILE A 50 -35.22 38.28 -11.81
CA ILE A 50 -33.77 38.43 -11.64
C ILE A 50 -33.53 39.55 -10.62
N GLU A 51 -32.81 39.24 -9.54
CA GLU A 51 -32.53 40.19 -8.46
C GLU A 51 -31.50 41.23 -8.90
N ASP A 52 -30.38 40.81 -9.48
CA ASP A 52 -29.35 41.75 -9.96
C ASP A 52 -28.81 41.34 -11.33
N LEU A 53 -28.59 42.33 -12.19
CA LEU A 53 -27.86 42.21 -13.45
C LEU A 53 -26.52 42.93 -13.31
N LEU A 54 -25.42 42.18 -13.30
CA LEU A 54 -24.07 42.73 -13.16
C LEU A 54 -23.41 42.73 -14.53
N LEU A 55 -22.93 43.89 -14.96
CA LEU A 55 -22.16 44.07 -16.19
C LEU A 55 -20.73 44.46 -15.79
N VAL A 56 -19.77 43.60 -16.12
CA VAL A 56 -18.34 43.82 -15.82
C VAL A 56 -17.60 44.04 -17.14
N ALA A 57 -17.10 45.25 -17.33
CA ALA A 57 -16.38 45.64 -18.54
C ALA A 57 -15.43 46.81 -18.25
N HIS A 58 -14.61 47.18 -19.23
CA HIS A 58 -13.88 48.42 -19.13
C HIS A 58 -14.82 49.62 -19.24
N GLY A 59 -14.51 50.71 -18.54
CA GLY A 59 -15.33 51.92 -18.49
C GLY A 59 -14.51 53.17 -18.67
N ALA A 60 -15.22 54.23 -19.07
CA ALA A 60 -14.77 55.61 -19.09
C ALA A 60 -15.96 56.54 -18.78
N PRO A 61 -15.77 57.85 -18.57
CA PRO A 61 -16.86 58.79 -18.26
C PRO A 61 -18.04 58.71 -19.24
N GLY A 62 -19.19 58.16 -18.80
CA GLY A 62 -20.38 58.04 -19.65
C GLY A 62 -20.39 56.87 -20.64
N ALA A 63 -19.43 55.93 -20.54
CA ALA A 63 -19.34 54.78 -21.43
C ALA A 63 -18.98 53.49 -20.67
N LEU A 64 -19.67 52.39 -21.00
CA LEU A 64 -19.27 51.02 -20.63
C LEU A 64 -18.96 50.20 -21.88
N TYR A 65 -17.72 49.74 -22.02
CA TYR A 65 -17.21 49.03 -23.20
C TYR A 65 -17.52 47.54 -23.16
N LEU A 66 -18.79 47.20 -23.40
CA LEU A 66 -19.31 45.84 -23.41
C LEU A 66 -19.61 45.38 -24.84
N GLY A 67 -18.86 44.40 -25.35
CA GLY A 67 -18.99 43.90 -26.71
C GLY A 67 -18.47 44.87 -27.78
N ALA A 68 -19.07 44.81 -28.97
CA ALA A 68 -18.67 45.60 -30.14
C ALA A 68 -18.96 47.10 -29.97
N THR A 69 -20.10 47.42 -29.36
CA THR A 69 -20.61 48.79 -29.26
C THR A 69 -20.69 49.19 -27.80
N PRO A 70 -20.02 50.27 -27.38
CA PRO A 70 -20.09 50.71 -25.98
C PRO A 70 -21.51 51.15 -25.62
N LEU A 71 -21.86 51.00 -24.34
CA LEU A 71 -23.09 51.54 -23.79
C LEU A 71 -22.87 53.01 -23.45
N THR A 72 -23.35 53.90 -24.30
CA THR A 72 -23.37 55.36 -24.11
C THR A 72 -24.81 55.88 -24.21
N ALA A 73 -25.10 57.03 -23.59
CA ALA A 73 -26.46 57.58 -23.56
C ALA A 73 -27.11 57.67 -24.94
N ASP A 74 -26.38 58.16 -25.94
CA ASP A 74 -26.89 58.35 -27.30
C ASP A 74 -27.16 57.04 -28.05
N LEU A 75 -26.34 56.02 -27.83
CA LEU A 75 -26.48 54.72 -28.51
C LEU A 75 -27.64 53.90 -27.94
N LEU A 76 -28.00 54.08 -26.67
CA LEU A 76 -29.12 53.38 -26.03
C LEU A 76 -30.47 53.72 -26.68
N ASP A 77 -30.61 54.91 -27.26
CA ASP A 77 -31.84 55.35 -27.94
C ASP A 77 -32.18 54.51 -29.17
N THR A 78 -31.16 53.90 -29.76
CA THR A 78 -31.33 53.01 -30.91
C THR A 78 -31.75 51.60 -30.51
N ARG A 79 -31.78 51.28 -29.20
CA ARG A 79 -31.87 49.91 -28.64
C ARG A 79 -32.99 49.72 -27.61
N THR A 80 -34.02 50.56 -27.67
CA THR A 80 -35.12 50.61 -26.69
C THR A 80 -35.83 49.27 -26.45
N ASP A 81 -36.10 48.49 -27.51
CA ASP A 81 -36.79 47.19 -27.38
C ASP A 81 -35.98 46.18 -26.54
N ALA A 82 -34.66 46.13 -26.74
CA ALA A 82 -33.78 45.24 -25.98
C ALA A 82 -33.70 45.65 -24.51
N LEU A 83 -33.59 46.96 -24.24
CA LEU A 83 -33.52 47.51 -22.88
C LEU A 83 -34.84 47.33 -22.12
N ALA A 84 -35.98 47.49 -22.80
CA ALA A 84 -37.29 47.22 -22.21
C ALA A 84 -37.46 45.74 -21.85
N ALA A 85 -36.99 44.83 -22.71
CA ALA A 85 -36.99 43.40 -22.43
C ALA A 85 -36.10 43.05 -21.23
N ILE A 86 -34.92 43.67 -21.13
CA ILE A 86 -34.02 43.53 -19.97
C ILE A 86 -34.72 43.99 -18.69
N GLY A 87 -35.31 45.19 -18.71
CA GLY A 87 -36.07 45.74 -17.60
C GLY A 87 -37.22 44.85 -17.12
N ALA A 88 -37.95 44.24 -18.06
CA ALA A 88 -39.08 43.37 -17.76
C ALA A 88 -38.68 42.04 -17.09
N ALA A 89 -37.48 41.52 -17.36
CA ALA A 89 -36.98 40.28 -16.75
C ALA A 89 -36.50 40.48 -15.29
N LEU A 90 -36.06 41.69 -14.94
CA LEU A 90 -35.63 42.07 -13.59
C LEU A 90 -36.81 42.14 -12.61
N ALA A 91 -36.55 41.85 -11.33
CA ALA A 91 -37.51 42.02 -10.23
C ALA A 91 -37.90 43.51 -10.04
N PRO A 92 -39.06 43.85 -9.43
CA PRO A 92 -39.47 45.23 -9.13
C PRO A 92 -38.38 46.12 -8.52
N ASP A 93 -37.58 45.55 -7.64
CA ASP A 93 -36.44 46.14 -6.92
C ASP A 93 -35.07 45.77 -7.50
N GLY A 94 -35.05 45.08 -8.65
CA GLY A 94 -33.83 44.58 -9.25
C GLY A 94 -32.89 45.69 -9.74
N LEU A 95 -31.59 45.46 -9.59
CA LEU A 95 -30.53 46.44 -9.83
C LEU A 95 -29.72 46.09 -11.08
N ILE A 96 -29.34 47.10 -11.85
CA ILE A 96 -28.33 46.99 -12.90
C ILE A 96 -27.02 47.59 -12.39
N SER A 97 -26.01 46.76 -12.18
CA SER A 97 -24.70 47.18 -11.65
C SER A 97 -23.66 47.23 -12.77
N LEU A 98 -23.09 48.41 -13.01
CA LEU A 98 -22.07 48.65 -14.03
C LEU A 98 -20.68 48.72 -13.36
N TYR A 99 -19.95 47.61 -13.43
CA TYR A 99 -18.56 47.52 -13.00
C TYR A 99 -17.65 47.88 -14.18
N GLY A 100 -17.33 49.17 -14.27
CA GLY A 100 -16.31 49.72 -15.16
C GLY A 100 -15.79 51.03 -14.56
N CYS A 101 -14.53 51.37 -14.84
CA CYS A 101 -13.95 52.61 -14.32
C CYS A 101 -14.77 53.82 -14.74
N ARG A 102 -15.07 54.70 -13.79
CA ARG A 102 -15.57 56.07 -14.03
C ARG A 102 -16.84 56.19 -14.87
N VAL A 103 -17.62 55.12 -15.04
CA VAL A 103 -18.84 55.09 -15.86
C VAL A 103 -19.84 56.19 -15.46
N ALA A 104 -19.93 56.51 -14.16
CA ALA A 104 -20.80 57.56 -13.63
C ALA A 104 -20.14 58.95 -13.54
N ALA A 105 -18.92 59.12 -14.05
CA ALA A 105 -18.20 60.38 -13.90
C ALA A 105 -18.78 61.49 -14.80
N GLY A 106 -19.00 62.67 -14.21
CA GLY A 106 -19.38 63.88 -14.92
C GLY A 106 -20.79 63.84 -15.54
N ALA A 107 -21.07 64.83 -16.38
CA ALA A 107 -22.40 64.99 -17.00
C ALA A 107 -22.74 63.84 -17.97
N ALA A 108 -21.73 63.28 -18.65
CA ALA A 108 -21.91 62.14 -19.55
C ALA A 108 -22.30 60.86 -18.78
N GLY A 109 -21.65 60.60 -17.64
CA GLY A 109 -22.02 59.52 -16.73
C GLY A 109 -23.45 59.62 -16.24
N GLU A 110 -23.83 60.81 -15.75
CA GLU A 110 -25.21 61.05 -15.30
C GLU A 110 -26.25 60.83 -16.43
N ALA A 111 -25.95 61.28 -17.65
CA ALA A 111 -26.82 61.07 -18.80
C ALA A 111 -26.98 59.57 -19.15
N LEU A 112 -25.90 58.78 -19.09
CA LEU A 112 -25.94 57.34 -19.31
C LEU A 112 -26.83 56.65 -18.27
N LEU A 113 -26.63 56.96 -16.99
CA LEU A 113 -27.40 56.39 -15.88
C LEU A 113 -28.89 56.76 -16.00
N ASP A 114 -29.21 58.04 -16.19
CA ASP A 114 -30.58 58.52 -16.44
C ASP A 114 -31.25 57.75 -17.58
N ARG A 115 -30.51 57.52 -18.67
CA ARG A 115 -31.08 56.90 -19.84
C ARG A 115 -31.34 55.40 -19.66
N LEU A 116 -30.41 54.68 -19.03
CA LEU A 116 -30.61 53.27 -18.66
C LEU A 116 -31.79 53.11 -17.72
N GLU A 117 -31.90 53.95 -16.69
CA GLU A 117 -33.02 53.90 -15.75
C GLU A 117 -34.36 54.17 -16.46
N ALA A 118 -34.40 55.16 -17.35
CA ALA A 118 -35.61 55.49 -18.10
C ALA A 118 -36.06 54.39 -19.07
N LEU A 119 -35.12 53.71 -19.74
CA LEU A 119 -35.43 52.69 -20.75
C LEU A 119 -35.69 51.30 -20.16
N THR A 120 -35.04 50.97 -19.04
CA THR A 120 -35.22 49.68 -18.36
C THR A 120 -36.26 49.73 -17.25
N GLY A 121 -36.54 50.90 -16.67
CA GLY A 121 -37.39 51.05 -15.49
C GLY A 121 -36.76 50.47 -14.22
N ARG A 122 -35.43 50.27 -14.21
CA ARG A 122 -34.66 49.69 -13.09
C ARG A 122 -33.62 50.68 -12.61
N ALA A 123 -33.29 50.62 -11.32
CA ALA A 123 -32.22 51.43 -10.77
C ALA A 123 -30.88 50.97 -11.36
N VAL A 124 -29.94 51.92 -11.50
CA VAL A 124 -28.59 51.64 -11.99
C VAL A 124 -27.57 52.05 -10.92
N ALA A 125 -26.58 51.19 -10.69
CA ALA A 125 -25.42 51.47 -9.84
C ALA A 125 -24.15 51.51 -10.69
N ALA A 126 -23.32 52.52 -10.48
CA ALA A 126 -22.03 52.68 -11.14
C ALA A 126 -21.10 53.51 -10.23
N THR A 127 -19.87 53.80 -10.68
CA THR A 127 -18.91 54.61 -9.94
C THR A 127 -18.28 55.69 -10.82
N ASP A 128 -17.86 56.79 -10.22
CA ASP A 128 -17.07 57.86 -10.84
C ASP A 128 -15.56 57.66 -10.68
N SER A 129 -15.15 56.59 -10.01
CA SER A 129 -13.77 56.25 -9.64
C SER A 129 -13.27 54.99 -10.37
N LEU A 130 -12.01 54.61 -10.17
CA LEU A 130 -11.43 53.41 -10.79
C LEU A 130 -12.02 52.14 -10.15
N VAL A 131 -12.36 51.16 -10.99
CA VAL A 131 -12.82 49.83 -10.55
C VAL A 131 -11.68 48.83 -10.67
N GLY A 132 -11.25 48.21 -9.56
CA GLY A 132 -10.18 47.20 -9.58
C GLY A 132 -9.32 47.16 -8.33
N HIS A 133 -8.01 46.93 -8.52
CA HIS A 133 -7.05 46.75 -7.42
C HIS A 133 -6.72 48.05 -6.68
N ALA A 134 -6.62 48.00 -5.35
CA ALA A 134 -6.33 49.15 -4.50
C ALA A 134 -4.96 49.79 -4.76
N ASP A 135 -3.92 49.00 -5.04
CA ASP A 135 -2.58 49.54 -5.34
C ASP A 135 -2.52 50.30 -6.66
N LEU A 136 -3.50 50.07 -7.55
CA LEU A 136 -3.68 50.81 -8.79
C LEU A 136 -4.67 51.98 -8.62
N GLY A 137 -5.08 52.28 -7.38
CA GLY A 137 -6.03 53.33 -7.04
C GLY A 137 -7.51 52.97 -7.26
N GLY A 138 -7.82 51.70 -7.58
CA GLY A 138 -9.18 51.23 -7.78
C GLY A 138 -9.82 50.61 -6.53
N ASP A 139 -11.14 50.55 -6.52
CA ASP A 139 -11.91 49.72 -5.58
C ASP A 139 -13.09 49.05 -6.31
N TRP A 140 -13.95 48.31 -5.62
CA TRP A 140 -15.09 47.64 -6.25
C TRP A 140 -16.45 48.21 -5.80
N THR A 141 -16.43 49.45 -5.33
CA THR A 141 -17.58 50.11 -4.73
C THR A 141 -18.42 50.81 -5.80
N LEU A 142 -19.72 50.50 -5.83
CA LEU A 142 -20.68 51.18 -6.69
C LEU A 142 -21.67 51.99 -5.86
N PHE A 143 -22.22 53.05 -6.45
CA PHE A 143 -23.20 53.93 -5.82
C PHE A 143 -24.48 54.00 -6.65
N ARG A 144 -25.60 54.14 -5.96
CA ARG A 144 -26.90 54.51 -6.56
C ARG A 144 -27.20 55.96 -6.25
N ARG A 145 -27.84 56.65 -7.19
CA ARG A 145 -28.16 58.07 -7.04
C ARG A 145 -29.26 58.34 -6.01
N ASP A 146 -30.10 57.35 -5.72
CA ASP A 146 -31.19 57.44 -4.74
C ASP A 146 -30.82 56.90 -3.35
N LEU A 147 -29.59 56.42 -3.15
CA LEU A 147 -29.09 55.91 -1.87
C LEU A 147 -27.84 56.66 -1.41
N ALA A 148 -27.75 56.93 -0.10
CA ALA A 148 -26.58 57.58 0.50
C ALA A 148 -25.45 56.60 0.88
N GLN A 149 -25.66 55.29 0.69
CA GLN A 149 -24.70 54.24 1.03
C GLN A 149 -24.32 53.47 -0.23
N PRO A 150 -23.08 52.95 -0.31
CA PRO A 150 -22.66 52.12 -1.42
C PRO A 150 -23.48 50.84 -1.52
N VAL A 151 -23.63 50.34 -2.74
CA VAL A 151 -24.27 49.06 -3.01
C VAL A 151 -23.36 47.93 -2.48
N PRO A 152 -23.91 46.90 -1.81
CA PRO A 152 -23.11 45.75 -1.37
C PRO A 152 -22.35 45.12 -2.54
N MET A 153 -21.05 44.91 -2.37
CA MET A 153 -20.22 44.22 -3.36
C MET A 153 -20.67 42.75 -3.47
N PRO A 154 -21.00 42.28 -4.68
CA PRO A 154 -21.46 40.92 -4.91
C PRO A 154 -20.31 39.91 -4.86
N PHE A 155 -19.07 40.36 -5.01
CA PHE A 155 -17.89 39.50 -4.92
C PHE A 155 -17.44 39.31 -3.46
N ALA A 156 -16.82 38.17 -3.19
CA ALA A 156 -16.18 37.89 -1.90
C ALA A 156 -15.04 38.89 -1.62
N ALA A 157 -14.82 39.19 -0.34
CA ALA A 157 -13.83 40.18 0.09
C ALA A 157 -12.39 39.91 -0.40
N GLY A 158 -12.07 38.65 -0.73
CA GLY A 158 -10.76 38.25 -1.26
C GLY A 158 -10.47 38.80 -2.66
N LEU A 159 -11.49 39.16 -3.45
CA LEU A 159 -11.30 39.65 -4.81
C LEU A 159 -10.39 40.88 -4.87
N ALA A 160 -10.56 41.80 -3.92
CA ALA A 160 -9.82 43.05 -3.88
C ALA A 160 -8.30 42.86 -3.70
N GLY A 161 -7.85 41.70 -3.19
CA GLY A 161 -6.43 41.37 -3.06
C GLY A 161 -5.87 40.48 -4.19
N GLU A 162 -6.72 39.74 -4.90
CA GLU A 162 -6.29 38.81 -5.97
C GLU A 162 -6.41 39.42 -7.38
N PHE A 163 -7.36 40.33 -7.61
CA PHE A 163 -7.51 40.98 -8.91
C PHE A 163 -6.52 42.14 -9.04
N ARG A 164 -5.51 42.01 -9.90
CA ARG A 164 -4.37 42.92 -10.08
C ARG A 164 -4.47 43.77 -11.35
N ALA A 165 -5.66 44.31 -11.60
CA ALA A 165 -5.96 45.15 -12.75
C ALA A 165 -6.97 46.23 -12.39
N VAL A 166 -7.14 47.21 -13.29
CA VAL A 166 -8.27 48.16 -13.26
C VAL A 166 -9.04 48.11 -14.58
N LEU A 167 -10.35 48.34 -14.51
CA LEU A 167 -11.26 48.26 -15.65
C LEU A 167 -11.32 49.58 -16.44
N VAL A 168 -10.16 50.20 -16.68
CA VAL A 168 -10.05 51.50 -17.37
C VAL A 168 -9.92 51.30 -18.88
N THR A 169 -10.60 52.14 -19.66
CA THR A 169 -10.32 52.32 -21.09
C THR A 169 -9.58 53.65 -21.24
N HIS A 170 -8.53 53.67 -22.05
CA HIS A 170 -7.98 54.92 -22.54
C HIS A 170 -8.83 55.36 -23.72
N ASP A 171 -9.76 56.28 -23.46
CA ASP A 171 -10.56 56.94 -24.49
C ASP A 171 -9.89 58.24 -24.92
N PHE A 172 -10.30 58.75 -26.08
CA PHE A 172 -9.82 60.02 -26.62
C PHE A 172 -10.90 61.12 -26.57
N GLU A 173 -12.04 60.82 -25.97
CA GLU A 173 -13.24 61.67 -25.99
C GLU A 173 -13.02 63.00 -25.25
N GLY A 174 -13.08 64.13 -25.98
CA GLY A 174 -12.92 65.46 -25.40
C GLY A 174 -11.49 66.00 -25.38
N GLU A 175 -10.53 65.26 -25.92
CA GLU A 175 -9.16 65.72 -26.13
C GLU A 175 -9.09 66.64 -27.36
N SER A 176 -8.28 67.70 -27.29
CA SER A 176 -8.03 68.55 -28.46
C SER A 176 -6.63 69.13 -28.38
N THR A 177 -5.68 68.44 -29.00
CA THR A 177 -4.34 68.97 -29.26
C THR A 177 -4.02 68.85 -30.75
N SER A 178 -4.12 69.97 -31.46
CA SER A 178 -3.61 70.12 -32.82
C SER A 178 -2.16 70.58 -32.76
N GLY A 179 -1.21 69.78 -33.27
CA GLY A 179 0.19 70.16 -33.33
C GLY A 179 0.95 69.40 -34.40
N SER A 180 1.81 70.09 -35.15
CA SER A 180 2.68 69.53 -36.18
C SER A 180 3.93 68.83 -35.61
N SER A 181 3.82 68.21 -34.43
CA SER A 181 4.93 67.51 -33.77
C SER A 181 4.83 66.00 -34.08
N PRO A 182 5.94 65.32 -34.45
CA PRO A 182 5.92 63.89 -34.79
C PRO A 182 5.72 62.99 -33.56
N SER A 183 5.59 63.56 -32.35
CA SER A 183 5.23 62.83 -31.15
C SER A 183 4.39 63.66 -30.20
N ILE A 184 3.45 63.01 -29.53
CA ILE A 184 2.53 63.60 -28.55
C ILE A 184 2.40 62.63 -27.38
N THR A 185 2.44 63.14 -26.15
CA THR A 185 2.15 62.35 -24.95
C THR A 185 0.75 62.68 -24.47
N VAL A 186 -0.13 61.67 -24.41
CA VAL A 186 -1.44 61.76 -23.76
C VAL A 186 -1.30 61.17 -22.37
N THR A 187 -1.82 61.83 -21.35
CA THR A 187 -1.83 61.32 -19.98
C THR A 187 -3.25 61.23 -19.52
N ASP A 188 -3.66 60.01 -19.19
CA ASP A 188 -4.99 59.70 -18.71
C ASP A 188 -4.87 58.79 -17.50
N ASP A 189 -5.68 59.07 -16.48
CA ASP A 189 -5.69 58.35 -15.20
C ASP A 189 -4.29 58.06 -14.61
N GLY A 190 -3.38 59.04 -14.76
CA GLY A 190 -2.01 58.97 -14.24
C GLY A 190 -1.04 58.11 -15.06
N VAL A 191 -1.51 57.51 -16.16
CA VAL A 191 -0.67 56.78 -17.11
C VAL A 191 -0.39 57.65 -18.33
N ALA A 192 0.88 57.95 -18.54
CA ALA A 192 1.33 58.63 -19.75
C ALA A 192 1.57 57.62 -20.88
N MET A 193 0.97 57.85 -22.03
CA MET A 193 1.19 57.14 -23.29
C MET A 193 1.80 58.12 -24.30
N LEU A 194 2.89 57.70 -24.93
CA LEU A 194 3.61 58.42 -25.97
C LEU A 194 3.23 57.85 -27.33
N TYR A 195 2.70 58.72 -28.20
CA TYR A 195 2.34 58.44 -29.57
C TYR A 195 3.36 59.10 -30.47
N THR A 196 4.05 58.33 -31.31
CA THR A 196 5.09 58.82 -32.21
C THR A 196 4.76 58.41 -33.63
N ALA A 197 4.49 59.39 -34.48
CA ALA A 197 4.32 59.18 -35.90
C ALA A 197 5.70 59.21 -36.59
N GLY A 198 5.99 58.17 -37.36
CA GLY A 198 7.23 57.99 -38.11
C GLY A 198 6.97 58.00 -39.61
N ASN A 199 7.97 58.44 -40.37
CA ASN A 199 7.92 58.60 -41.83
C ASN A 199 6.87 59.61 -42.34
N LEU A 200 6.41 60.55 -41.51
CA LEU A 200 5.54 61.63 -42.00
C LEU A 200 6.32 62.64 -42.85
N SER A 201 5.79 63.03 -44.01
CA SER A 201 6.29 64.13 -44.84
C SER A 201 5.78 65.50 -44.36
N ASN A 202 6.28 66.59 -44.97
CA ASN A 202 6.03 67.96 -44.50
C ASN A 202 4.58 68.46 -44.70
N ASN A 203 3.69 67.65 -45.28
CA ASN A 203 2.33 68.03 -45.67
C ASN A 203 1.24 67.10 -45.08
N GLU A 204 1.58 66.36 -44.04
CA GLU A 204 0.69 65.37 -43.42
C GLU A 204 0.15 65.84 -42.08
N ASN A 205 -1.07 65.44 -41.76
CA ASN A 205 -1.72 65.81 -40.51
C ASN A 205 -1.60 64.66 -39.50
N PHE A 206 -1.00 64.94 -38.34
CA PHE A 206 -1.11 64.12 -37.14
C PHE A 206 -1.86 64.93 -36.10
N THR A 207 -3.09 64.52 -35.80
CA THR A 207 -3.96 65.25 -34.86
C THR A 207 -4.51 64.32 -33.81
N ILE A 208 -4.66 64.85 -32.59
CA ILE A 208 -5.37 64.17 -31.51
C ILE A 208 -6.59 65.03 -31.16
N GLY A 209 -7.76 64.45 -31.42
CA GLY A 209 -9.06 64.94 -31.02
C GLY A 209 -9.78 63.83 -30.23
N ASP A 210 -11.08 63.64 -30.53
CA ASP A 210 -11.87 62.46 -30.12
C ASP A 210 -11.26 61.12 -30.62
N TYR A 211 -10.25 61.18 -31.49
CA TYR A 211 -9.44 60.06 -31.95
C TYR A 211 -8.06 60.59 -32.38
N ILE A 212 -7.08 59.70 -32.48
CA ILE A 212 -5.82 59.95 -33.16
C ILE A 212 -6.03 59.77 -34.66
N TYR A 213 -5.73 60.80 -35.43
CA TYR A 213 -5.87 60.78 -36.88
C TYR A 213 -4.53 61.07 -37.56
N ILE A 214 -4.18 60.22 -38.52
CA ILE A 214 -3.06 60.40 -39.44
C ILE A 214 -3.60 60.38 -40.86
N ASP A 215 -3.30 61.43 -41.61
CA ASP A 215 -3.63 61.58 -43.03
C ASP A 215 -2.36 61.82 -43.84
N ASP A 216 -2.02 60.82 -44.66
CA ASP A 216 -0.96 60.90 -45.63
C ASP A 216 -1.51 61.41 -46.98
N ILE A 217 -1.22 62.69 -47.28
CA ILE A 217 -1.64 63.36 -48.51
C ILE A 217 -0.73 62.93 -49.66
N PHE A 218 -1.28 62.11 -50.56
CA PHE A 218 -0.77 61.72 -51.89
C PHE A 218 0.61 62.29 -52.29
N ASP A 219 1.67 61.51 -52.08
CA ASP A 219 2.98 61.73 -52.71
C ASP A 219 3.44 60.47 -53.49
N PRO A 220 3.59 60.53 -54.82
CA PRO A 220 4.10 59.41 -55.60
C PRO A 220 5.57 59.11 -55.26
N GLY A 221 5.79 58.16 -54.35
CA GLY A 221 7.11 57.72 -53.86
C GLY A 221 7.16 57.36 -52.38
N ASP A 222 6.04 57.52 -51.65
CA ASP A 222 5.97 57.32 -50.21
C ASP A 222 6.32 55.90 -49.76
N GLN A 223 7.02 55.81 -48.62
CA GLN A 223 7.39 54.56 -47.94
C GLN A 223 6.30 54.08 -46.97
N GLY A 224 5.19 54.81 -46.84
CA GLY A 224 4.17 54.58 -45.83
C GLY A 224 4.59 55.11 -44.46
N PHE A 225 3.61 55.49 -43.65
CA PHE A 225 3.83 55.99 -42.29
C PHE A 225 3.72 54.88 -41.25
N SER A 226 4.16 55.21 -40.03
CA SER A 226 3.92 54.36 -38.86
C SER A 226 3.49 55.18 -37.66
N LEU A 227 2.66 54.58 -36.81
CA LEU A 227 2.33 55.10 -35.48
C LEU A 227 2.88 54.14 -34.44
N THR A 228 3.75 54.63 -33.57
CA THR A 228 4.27 53.88 -32.43
C THR A 228 3.65 54.42 -31.15
N ILE A 229 3.03 53.54 -30.37
CA ILE A 229 2.43 53.82 -29.07
C ILE A 229 3.33 53.16 -28.02
N SER A 230 3.82 53.91 -27.04
CA SER A 230 4.68 53.37 -25.98
C SER A 230 4.47 54.11 -24.68
N ARG A 231 5.02 53.61 -23.58
CA ARG A 231 5.06 54.36 -22.32
C ARG A 231 6.37 55.15 -22.21
N PRO A 232 6.36 56.42 -21.76
CA PRO A 232 7.58 57.16 -21.48
C PRO A 232 8.51 56.37 -20.55
N GLY A 233 9.81 56.35 -20.86
CA GLY A 233 10.80 55.61 -20.10
C GLY A 233 10.92 54.12 -20.44
N ASN A 234 10.30 53.66 -21.53
CA ASN A 234 10.33 52.26 -21.97
C ASN A 234 9.77 51.31 -20.90
N LEU A 235 8.61 51.69 -20.34
CA LEU A 235 7.91 50.88 -19.34
C LEU A 235 7.00 49.87 -20.04
N ALA A 236 6.99 48.64 -19.52
CA ALA A 236 6.10 47.60 -20.00
C ALA A 236 4.62 47.93 -19.75
N PHE A 237 3.75 47.37 -20.58
CA PHE A 237 2.31 47.33 -20.41
C PHE A 237 1.76 46.11 -21.15
N TYR A 238 0.55 45.69 -20.77
CA TYR A 238 -0.12 44.54 -21.33
C TYR A 238 -1.27 45.02 -22.20
N VAL A 239 -1.15 44.81 -23.51
CA VAL A 239 -2.15 45.26 -24.48
C VAL A 239 -3.29 44.26 -24.55
N THR A 240 -4.52 44.74 -24.34
CA THR A 240 -5.73 43.91 -24.44
C THR A 240 -6.43 44.15 -25.76
N SER A 241 -6.72 45.41 -26.11
CA SER A 241 -7.33 45.72 -27.40
C SER A 241 -7.12 47.15 -27.86
N LEU A 242 -7.19 47.37 -29.17
CA LEU A 242 -7.15 48.67 -29.83
C LEU A 242 -8.33 48.79 -30.81
N LYS A 243 -8.96 49.96 -30.90
CA LYS A 243 -9.87 50.28 -32.00
C LYS A 243 -9.16 51.06 -33.08
N ILE A 244 -9.24 50.54 -34.31
CA ILE A 244 -8.58 51.13 -35.47
C ILE A 244 -9.53 51.11 -36.66
N SER A 245 -9.53 52.21 -37.41
CA SER A 245 -10.10 52.35 -38.74
C SER A 245 -8.99 52.80 -39.69
N ALA A 246 -8.84 52.15 -40.83
CA ALA A 246 -7.78 52.46 -41.78
C ALA A 246 -8.28 52.37 -43.22
N ASN A 247 -7.75 53.25 -44.06
CA ASN A 247 -7.92 53.24 -45.51
C ASN A 247 -6.53 53.30 -46.15
N ASP A 248 -6.04 52.16 -46.61
CA ASP A 248 -4.75 52.02 -47.30
C ASP A 248 -4.95 51.16 -48.56
N TYR A 249 -4.12 51.39 -49.58
CA TYR A 249 -4.08 50.57 -50.80
C TYR A 249 -3.32 49.26 -50.59
N GLY A 250 -2.43 49.19 -49.60
CA GLY A 250 -1.84 47.93 -49.11
C GLY A 250 -2.54 47.41 -47.86
N THR A 251 -1.93 46.47 -47.13
CA THR A 251 -2.51 45.93 -45.89
C THR A 251 -1.78 46.52 -44.69
N PRO A 252 -2.39 47.46 -43.94
CA PRO A 252 -1.78 47.98 -42.74
C PRO A 252 -1.68 46.88 -41.69
N THR A 253 -0.68 46.98 -40.81
CA THR A 253 -0.40 45.95 -39.80
C THR A 253 -0.19 46.56 -38.42
N ILE A 254 -0.56 45.82 -37.38
CA ILE A 254 -0.26 46.09 -35.97
C ILE A 254 0.74 45.04 -35.50
N VAL A 255 1.82 45.45 -34.85
CA VAL A 255 2.75 44.55 -34.16
C VAL A 255 3.00 45.05 -32.73
N LEU A 256 3.17 44.14 -31.79
CA LEU A 256 3.65 44.48 -30.45
C LEU A 256 5.18 44.48 -30.44
N LEU A 257 5.79 45.38 -29.67
CA LEU A 257 7.23 45.56 -29.59
C LEU A 257 7.77 45.11 -28.24
N ASP A 258 8.94 44.48 -28.24
CA ASP A 258 9.71 44.16 -27.04
C ASP A 258 10.46 45.40 -26.49
N SER A 259 11.20 45.23 -25.39
CA SER A 259 11.96 46.30 -24.76
C SER A 259 13.06 46.91 -25.63
N SER A 260 13.47 46.22 -26.70
CA SER A 260 14.47 46.67 -27.67
C SER A 260 13.83 47.43 -28.83
N GLY A 261 12.50 47.41 -28.95
CA GLY A 261 11.75 47.98 -30.06
C GLY A 261 11.57 47.02 -31.24
N ASP A 262 11.90 45.74 -31.06
CA ASP A 262 11.74 44.71 -32.09
C ASP A 262 10.34 44.06 -32.01
N PRO A 263 9.74 43.64 -33.15
CA PRO A 263 8.45 42.98 -33.14
C PRO A 263 8.48 41.66 -32.35
N ILE A 264 7.51 41.48 -31.45
CA ILE A 264 7.28 40.23 -30.73
C ILE A 264 6.72 39.19 -31.72
N ASP A 265 7.31 38.00 -31.76
CA ASP A 265 6.90 36.94 -32.68
C ASP A 265 5.42 36.54 -32.47
N GLY A 266 4.69 36.32 -33.57
CA GLY A 266 3.27 36.01 -33.54
C GLY A 266 2.32 37.15 -33.14
N SER A 267 2.82 38.35 -32.81
CA SER A 267 1.98 39.49 -32.41
C SER A 267 1.31 40.24 -33.57
N SER A 268 1.75 39.97 -34.80
CA SER A 268 1.30 40.70 -35.99
C SER A 268 -0.17 40.45 -36.33
N LYS A 269 -0.92 41.53 -36.58
CA LYS A 269 -2.30 41.51 -37.07
C LYS A 269 -2.45 42.40 -38.28
N ASN A 270 -3.15 41.90 -39.29
CA ASN A 270 -3.58 42.72 -40.43
C ASN A 270 -4.76 43.58 -40.01
N ILE A 271 -4.72 44.85 -40.41
CA ILE A 271 -5.83 45.78 -40.26
C ILE A 271 -6.70 45.66 -41.52
N ASP A 272 -8.00 45.50 -41.32
CA ASP A 272 -8.98 45.51 -42.39
C ASP A 272 -9.15 46.93 -42.95
N ASN A 273 -8.86 47.11 -44.23
CA ASN A 273 -9.15 48.38 -44.89
C ASN A 273 -10.64 48.59 -45.10
N ILE A 274 -11.08 49.82 -44.87
CA ILE A 274 -12.40 50.25 -45.30
C ILE A 274 -12.40 50.49 -46.82
N THR A 275 -13.46 50.02 -47.50
CA THR A 275 -13.59 50.22 -48.96
C THR A 275 -14.42 51.48 -49.19
N ASN A 276 -13.75 52.61 -49.45
CA ASN A 276 -14.36 53.90 -49.78
C ASN A 276 -15.33 54.41 -48.69
N GLY A 277 -14.79 55.09 -47.68
CA GLY A 277 -15.52 55.68 -46.56
C GLY A 277 -14.59 56.58 -45.74
N ASP A 278 -15.17 57.33 -44.81
CA ASP A 278 -14.43 58.18 -43.88
C ASP A 278 -13.88 57.31 -42.74
N VAL A 279 -12.54 57.30 -42.54
CA VAL A 279 -11.95 56.50 -41.44
C VAL A 279 -12.37 57.00 -40.07
N THR A 280 -12.87 58.23 -39.97
CA THR A 280 -13.33 58.85 -38.72
C THR A 280 -14.78 58.54 -38.37
N ASP A 281 -15.54 57.89 -39.25
CA ASP A 281 -16.90 57.44 -38.94
C ASP A 281 -16.86 56.37 -37.83
N PRO A 282 -17.55 56.57 -36.69
CA PRO A 282 -17.60 55.60 -35.59
C PRO A 282 -18.01 54.19 -36.02
N GLY A 283 -18.82 54.06 -37.08
CA GLY A 283 -19.25 52.76 -37.62
C GLY A 283 -18.15 51.96 -38.32
N ASN A 284 -17.02 52.59 -38.64
CA ASN A 284 -15.92 51.98 -39.40
C ASN A 284 -14.79 51.41 -38.52
N PHE A 285 -14.74 51.79 -37.23
CA PHE A 285 -13.73 51.28 -36.31
C PHE A 285 -13.90 49.78 -36.04
N LYS A 286 -12.78 49.06 -35.99
CA LYS A 286 -12.73 47.64 -35.62
C LYS A 286 -11.82 47.43 -34.42
N THR A 287 -12.27 46.58 -33.50
CA THR A 287 -11.50 46.16 -32.32
C THR A 287 -10.54 45.01 -32.64
N TYR A 288 -9.25 45.22 -32.43
CA TYR A 288 -8.21 44.21 -32.52
C TYR A 288 -7.80 43.78 -31.11
N THR A 289 -8.01 42.52 -30.75
CA THR A 289 -7.71 41.98 -29.41
C THR A 289 -6.39 41.22 -29.38
N PHE A 290 -5.68 41.27 -28.25
CA PHE A 290 -4.39 40.61 -28.02
C PHE A 290 -4.47 39.72 -26.77
N SER A 291 -3.55 38.76 -26.65
CA SER A 291 -3.53 37.80 -25.56
C SER A 291 -2.94 38.37 -24.26
N ASN A 292 -3.06 39.68 -24.01
CA ASN A 292 -2.39 40.38 -22.91
C ASN A 292 -0.89 40.06 -22.85
N ALA A 293 -0.21 40.16 -24.00
CA ALA A 293 1.24 39.99 -24.04
C ALA A 293 1.92 41.23 -23.41
N GLU A 294 2.96 41.00 -22.62
CA GLU A 294 3.83 42.08 -22.15
C GLU A 294 4.49 42.73 -23.38
N ALA A 295 4.30 44.04 -23.52
CA ALA A 295 4.84 44.82 -24.61
C ALA A 295 5.41 46.13 -24.07
N TYR A 296 6.38 46.68 -24.79
CA TYR A 296 6.99 47.98 -24.51
C TYR A 296 6.57 49.03 -25.54
N GLY A 297 5.94 48.59 -26.63
CA GLY A 297 5.27 49.44 -27.59
C GLY A 297 4.31 48.68 -28.49
N ILE A 298 3.49 49.43 -29.22
CA ILE A 298 2.66 48.96 -30.33
C ILE A 298 3.10 49.74 -31.55
N LYS A 299 3.36 49.08 -32.67
CA LYS A 299 3.63 49.74 -33.94
C LYS A 299 2.55 49.39 -34.94
N ILE A 300 1.91 50.43 -35.47
CA ILE A 300 0.99 50.37 -36.60
C ILE A 300 1.76 50.88 -37.82
N SER A 301 1.75 50.14 -38.92
CA SER A 301 2.45 50.51 -40.15
C SER A 301 1.56 50.34 -41.37
N THR A 302 1.56 51.33 -42.27
CA THR A 302 0.92 51.24 -43.60
C THR A 302 1.89 50.69 -44.64
N ALA A 303 1.38 50.28 -45.79
CA ALA A 303 2.19 49.69 -46.85
C ALA A 303 2.92 50.76 -47.69
N PRO A 304 4.17 50.51 -48.13
CA PRO A 304 4.86 51.40 -49.06
C PRO A 304 4.14 51.51 -50.41
N GLY A 305 4.07 52.71 -50.99
CA GLY A 305 3.63 52.95 -52.37
C GLY A 305 2.11 53.04 -52.62
N GLY A 306 1.30 53.33 -51.59
CA GLY A 306 -0.15 53.54 -51.71
C GLY A 306 -0.57 54.93 -52.22
N ASN A 307 -1.81 55.08 -52.72
CA ASN A 307 -2.36 56.39 -53.13
C ASN A 307 -2.99 57.13 -51.93
N GLY A 308 -2.18 57.62 -51.00
CA GLY A 308 -2.67 58.22 -49.75
C GLY A 308 -3.23 57.18 -48.78
N ALA A 309 -2.87 57.31 -47.51
CA ALA A 309 -3.29 56.39 -46.46
C ALA A 309 -3.84 57.19 -45.27
N GLU A 310 -4.98 56.77 -44.76
CA GLU A 310 -5.62 57.37 -43.59
C GLU A 310 -5.71 56.33 -42.47
N LEU A 311 -5.39 56.75 -41.24
CA LEU A 311 -5.50 55.93 -40.04
C LEU A 311 -6.19 56.74 -38.95
N ALA A 312 -7.27 56.20 -38.40
CA ALA A 312 -7.86 56.66 -37.16
C ALA A 312 -7.68 55.58 -36.08
N LEU A 313 -7.10 55.97 -34.95
CA LEU A 313 -7.00 55.15 -33.74
C LEU A 313 -7.82 55.80 -32.63
N ASP A 314 -8.63 54.98 -31.99
CA ASP A 314 -9.50 55.39 -30.91
C ASP A 314 -9.22 54.47 -29.70
N ASP A 315 -10.21 54.24 -28.83
CA ASP A 315 -10.21 53.41 -27.64
C ASP A 315 -9.11 52.35 -27.57
N PHE A 316 -8.35 52.45 -26.48
CA PHE A 316 -7.24 51.55 -26.20
C PHE A 316 -7.37 50.98 -24.79
N ILE A 317 -7.39 49.64 -24.69
CA ILE A 317 -7.45 48.94 -23.41
C ILE A 317 -6.12 48.25 -23.15
N PHE A 318 -5.52 48.56 -22.00
CA PHE A 318 -4.26 48.00 -21.54
C PHE A 318 -4.21 47.91 -20.01
N GLN A 319 -3.22 47.16 -19.50
CA GLN A 319 -2.88 47.10 -18.09
C GLN A 319 -1.42 47.51 -17.87
N THR A 320 -1.15 48.19 -16.76
CA THR A 320 0.23 48.59 -16.38
C THR A 320 0.97 47.52 -15.58
N SER A 321 0.25 46.53 -15.06
CA SER A 321 0.77 45.39 -14.30
C SER A 321 -0.19 44.20 -14.38
N LEU A 322 0.32 42.98 -14.23
CA LEU A 322 -0.44 41.75 -13.99
C LEU A 322 0.22 41.00 -12.82
N ASN A 323 -0.52 40.10 -12.18
CA ASN A 323 0.01 39.18 -11.17
C ASN A 323 1.10 38.29 -11.79
N ALA A 324 2.33 38.38 -11.29
CA ALA A 324 3.44 37.49 -11.64
C ALA A 324 3.27 36.14 -10.94
N ALA A 325 3.90 35.09 -11.46
CA ALA A 325 3.92 33.80 -10.76
C ALA A 325 5.02 33.79 -9.69
N PRO A 326 4.86 33.02 -8.60
CA PRO A 326 5.94 32.86 -7.63
C PRO A 326 7.14 32.19 -8.28
N THR A 327 8.32 32.47 -7.74
CA THR A 327 9.59 31.89 -8.17
C THR A 327 10.26 31.18 -6.99
N VAL A 328 11.05 30.16 -7.32
CA VAL A 328 11.91 29.47 -6.35
C VAL A 328 13.29 29.27 -6.96
N THR A 329 14.32 29.50 -6.16
CA THR A 329 15.71 29.31 -6.55
C THR A 329 16.45 28.42 -5.55
N GLY A 330 17.62 27.95 -5.94
CA GLY A 330 18.46 27.07 -5.14
C GLY A 330 18.22 25.58 -5.39
N THR A 331 19.24 24.79 -5.07
CA THR A 331 19.23 23.34 -5.28
C THR A 331 19.52 22.66 -3.95
N PRO A 332 18.49 22.12 -3.27
CA PRO A 332 18.68 21.42 -2.01
C PRO A 332 19.51 20.15 -2.23
N ALA A 333 20.35 19.83 -1.24
CA ALA A 333 21.15 18.62 -1.25
C ALA A 333 20.26 17.37 -1.08
N THR A 334 20.78 16.21 -1.47
CA THR A 334 20.15 14.94 -1.12
C THR A 334 20.16 14.76 0.39
N ILE A 335 19.01 14.41 0.95
CA ILE A 335 18.82 14.16 2.38
C ILE A 335 19.09 12.68 2.65
N THR A 336 19.66 12.35 3.81
CA THR A 336 19.81 10.97 4.26
C THR A 336 19.10 10.79 5.58
N VAL A 337 18.21 9.81 5.66
CA VAL A 337 17.56 9.38 6.90
C VAL A 337 17.76 7.89 7.11
N THR A 338 17.40 7.40 8.29
CA THR A 338 17.30 5.97 8.60
C THR A 338 15.83 5.59 8.53
N GLU A 339 15.51 4.40 8.01
CA GLU A 339 14.12 3.94 8.03
C GLU A 339 13.59 3.78 9.46
N ASP A 340 12.27 3.85 9.59
CA ASP A 340 11.53 3.76 10.86
C ASP A 340 11.92 4.76 11.96
N THR A 341 12.81 5.70 11.65
CA THR A 341 13.28 6.73 12.57
C THR A 341 13.03 8.11 11.96
N ALA A 342 12.44 9.01 12.74
CA ALA A 342 12.24 10.38 12.30
C ALA A 342 13.58 11.12 12.16
N GLY A 343 13.83 11.69 10.99
CA GLY A 343 14.96 12.57 10.69
C GLY A 343 14.50 13.97 10.26
N THR A 344 15.39 14.94 10.39
CA THR A 344 15.13 16.34 9.99
C THR A 344 15.33 16.52 8.49
N VAL A 345 14.54 17.40 7.86
CA VAL A 345 14.59 17.72 6.43
C VAL A 345 15.16 19.13 6.25
N ASP A 346 16.37 19.24 5.70
CA ASP A 346 16.99 20.53 5.40
C ASP A 346 16.58 21.03 4.00
N LEU A 347 15.83 22.14 3.97
CA LEU A 347 15.38 22.82 2.76
C LEU A 347 15.89 24.26 2.68
N SER A 348 16.85 24.65 3.52
CA SER A 348 17.41 26.01 3.62
C SER A 348 18.03 26.53 2.32
N ALA A 349 18.40 25.64 1.40
CA ALA A 349 18.90 26.02 0.09
C ALA A 349 17.82 26.61 -0.83
N LEU A 350 16.53 26.36 -0.56
CA LEU A 350 15.43 26.88 -1.36
C LEU A 350 15.10 28.32 -0.93
N SER A 351 14.96 29.20 -1.92
CA SER A 351 14.55 30.59 -1.69
C SER A 351 13.40 30.96 -2.61
N PHE A 352 12.25 31.25 -2.00
CA PHE A 352 11.04 31.71 -2.67
C PHE A 352 11.02 33.22 -2.78
N ALA A 353 10.48 33.72 -3.89
CA ALA A 353 10.23 35.13 -4.11
C ALA A 353 8.97 35.33 -4.96
N ASP A 354 8.31 36.45 -4.74
CA ASP A 354 7.12 36.88 -5.47
C ASP A 354 7.21 38.40 -5.63
N SER A 355 7.15 38.90 -6.87
CA SER A 355 7.37 40.33 -7.16
C SER A 355 6.21 41.21 -6.73
N ASP A 356 5.01 40.66 -6.65
CA ASP A 356 3.79 41.35 -6.21
C ASP A 356 3.67 41.30 -4.68
N GLY A 357 4.48 40.45 -4.04
CA GLY A 357 4.55 40.29 -2.60
C GLY A 357 3.37 39.50 -2.06
N ASP A 358 2.75 38.64 -2.87
CA ASP A 358 1.58 37.87 -2.48
C ASP A 358 1.88 36.84 -1.40
N THR A 359 0.81 36.36 -0.76
CA THR A 359 0.92 35.27 0.22
C THR A 359 1.04 33.95 -0.54
N LEU A 360 2.08 33.19 -0.26
CA LEU A 360 2.34 31.93 -0.93
C LEU A 360 1.79 30.77 -0.12
N THR A 361 1.27 29.77 -0.83
CA THR A 361 1.00 28.42 -0.30
C THR A 361 2.04 27.47 -0.89
N VAL A 362 3.08 27.16 -0.11
CA VAL A 362 4.09 26.14 -0.46
C VAL A 362 3.57 24.77 -0.03
N THR A 363 3.58 23.81 -0.93
CA THR A 363 3.17 22.42 -0.65
C THR A 363 4.37 21.51 -0.82
N LEU A 364 4.67 20.71 0.20
CA LEU A 364 5.68 19.64 0.13
C LEU A 364 4.96 18.31 0.10
N SER A 365 5.24 17.47 -0.90
CA SER A 365 4.67 16.14 -1.04
C SER A 365 5.74 15.09 -1.22
N VAL A 366 5.66 13.98 -0.48
CA VAL A 366 6.65 12.90 -0.54
C VAL A 366 6.09 11.62 -1.19
N THR A 367 6.92 10.91 -1.93
CA THR A 367 6.52 9.67 -2.65
C THR A 367 6.26 8.49 -1.70
N SER A 368 7.12 8.31 -0.69
CA SER A 368 7.12 7.24 0.32
C SER A 368 7.47 7.82 1.69
N GLY A 369 7.30 7.05 2.77
CA GLY A 369 7.47 7.54 4.14
C GLY A 369 6.37 8.51 4.58
N SER A 370 6.65 9.24 5.67
CA SER A 370 5.69 10.18 6.26
C SER A 370 6.35 11.40 6.89
N PHE A 371 5.70 12.55 6.74
CA PHE A 371 5.98 13.75 7.53
C PHE A 371 5.33 13.64 8.90
N SER A 372 6.03 14.15 9.91
CA SER A 372 5.43 14.49 11.20
C SER A 372 4.67 15.81 11.11
N THR A 373 3.88 16.14 12.14
CA THR A 373 3.31 17.48 12.25
C THR A 373 4.44 18.52 12.23
N PRO A 374 4.44 19.48 11.29
CA PRO A 374 5.46 20.53 11.24
C PRO A 374 5.52 21.29 12.56
N VAL A 375 6.72 21.71 12.96
CA VAL A 375 6.90 22.50 14.17
C VAL A 375 6.29 23.89 13.94
N ASP A 376 5.54 24.41 14.90
CA ASP A 376 5.01 25.78 14.84
C ASP A 376 6.16 26.79 14.71
N GLY A 377 6.14 27.60 13.64
CA GLY A 377 7.12 28.62 13.33
C GLY A 377 7.11 29.85 14.24
N SER A 378 6.26 29.91 15.27
CA SER A 378 6.15 31.08 16.17
C SER A 378 7.45 31.52 16.87
N ALA A 379 8.48 30.65 16.93
CA ALA A 379 9.82 30.99 17.41
C ALA A 379 10.81 31.42 16.31
N VAL A 380 10.56 31.06 15.04
CA VAL A 380 11.44 31.29 13.87
C VAL A 380 10.58 31.34 12.59
N GLY A 381 9.98 32.50 12.30
CA GLY A 381 9.05 32.68 11.16
C GLY A 381 7.63 33.11 11.54
N ALA A 382 7.49 34.14 12.38
CA ALA A 382 6.18 34.70 12.72
C ALA A 382 5.45 35.20 11.47
N GLY A 383 4.49 34.43 10.96
CA GLY A 383 3.79 34.75 9.71
C GLY A 383 3.52 33.54 8.79
N VAL A 384 4.10 32.38 9.09
CA VAL A 384 3.77 31.12 8.41
C VAL A 384 2.66 30.39 9.18
N THR A 385 1.68 29.86 8.44
CA THR A 385 0.70 28.89 8.93
C THR A 385 1.05 27.53 8.34
N GLU A 386 1.44 26.61 9.19
CA GLU A 386 1.83 25.25 8.81
C GLU A 386 0.66 24.29 9.00
N THR A 387 0.52 23.33 8.09
CA THR A 387 -0.53 22.31 8.20
C THR A 387 -0.02 20.98 7.68
N LEU A 388 -0.16 19.94 8.50
CA LEU A 388 -0.07 18.55 8.06
C LEU A 388 -1.40 18.17 7.42
N VAL A 389 -1.49 18.24 6.09
CA VAL A 389 -2.71 17.89 5.35
C VAL A 389 -3.00 16.39 5.49
N ASN A 390 -1.95 15.58 5.36
CA ASN A 390 -1.94 14.15 5.64
C ASN A 390 -0.48 13.69 5.84
N ALA A 391 -0.26 12.42 6.16
CA ALA A 391 1.07 11.87 6.43
C ALA A 391 2.09 12.11 5.29
N LYS A 392 1.70 12.37 4.04
CA LYS A 392 2.60 12.59 2.91
C LYS A 392 2.66 14.03 2.40
N THR A 393 1.83 14.93 2.94
CA THR A 393 1.70 16.29 2.42
C THR A 393 1.63 17.31 3.55
N ILE A 394 2.49 18.32 3.48
CA ILE A 394 2.41 19.51 4.32
C ILE A 394 2.23 20.77 3.46
N THR A 395 1.57 21.78 4.02
CA THR A 395 1.45 23.11 3.42
C THR A 395 1.99 24.18 4.38
N LEU A 396 2.68 25.16 3.81
CA LEU A 396 3.19 26.35 4.50
C LEU A 396 2.57 27.57 3.82
N VAL A 397 1.79 28.36 4.56
CA VAL A 397 1.12 29.55 4.03
C VAL A 397 1.67 30.82 4.68
N GLY A 398 2.23 31.74 3.90
CA GLY A 398 2.84 32.96 4.43
C GLY A 398 3.49 33.82 3.36
N LYS A 399 4.08 34.97 3.73
CA LYS A 399 4.89 35.76 2.80
C LYS A 399 6.18 35.00 2.45
N ALA A 400 6.72 35.22 1.25
CA ALA A 400 7.92 34.54 0.78
C ALA A 400 9.11 34.64 1.76
N ALA A 401 9.32 35.81 2.37
CA ALA A 401 10.38 36.03 3.35
C ALA A 401 10.21 35.18 4.63
N ASP A 402 8.98 35.04 5.12
CA ASP A 402 8.68 34.26 6.33
C ASP A 402 8.85 32.76 6.06
N ILE A 403 8.39 32.29 4.90
CA ILE A 403 8.58 30.90 4.46
C ILE A 403 10.07 30.57 4.32
N ASN A 404 10.87 31.44 3.72
CA ASN A 404 12.33 31.23 3.62
C ASN A 404 12.97 31.11 5.01
N THR A 405 12.61 32.01 5.93
CA THR A 405 13.09 31.97 7.33
C THR A 405 12.69 30.67 8.04
N TYR A 406 11.48 30.17 7.78
CA TYR A 406 11.01 28.90 8.34
C TYR A 406 11.81 27.71 7.80
N LEU A 407 12.11 27.68 6.49
CA LEU A 407 12.85 26.59 5.83
C LEU A 407 14.35 26.59 6.15
N ASP A 408 14.90 27.73 6.59
CA ASP A 408 16.28 27.83 7.10
C ASP A 408 16.54 27.01 8.37
N THR A 409 15.47 26.57 9.05
CA THR A 409 15.56 25.75 10.26
C THR A 409 15.19 24.29 9.94
N ALA A 410 16.19 23.46 9.65
CA ALA A 410 15.99 22.06 9.24
C ALA A 410 15.15 21.20 10.21
N SER A 411 15.12 21.54 11.51
CA SER A 411 14.32 20.83 12.51
C SER A 411 12.82 21.11 12.44
N ASN A 412 12.39 22.08 11.63
CA ASN A 412 10.98 22.44 11.52
C ASN A 412 10.17 21.39 10.74
N ILE A 413 10.84 20.61 9.88
CA ILE A 413 10.22 19.56 9.08
C ILE A 413 10.92 18.24 9.41
N ASN A 414 10.14 17.30 9.93
CA ASN A 414 10.62 15.94 10.21
C ASN A 414 9.96 14.94 9.28
N TYR A 415 10.75 13.99 8.80
CA TYR A 415 10.36 12.92 7.90
C TYR A 415 10.83 11.57 8.45
N THR A 416 9.95 10.59 8.44
CA THR A 416 10.26 9.19 8.74
C THR A 416 10.24 8.41 7.43
N GLY A 417 11.29 7.62 7.18
CA GLY A 417 11.35 6.70 6.03
C GLY A 417 10.12 5.79 5.97
N GLY A 418 9.79 5.28 4.79
CA GLY A 418 8.76 4.24 4.70
C GLY A 418 9.27 2.98 5.38
N ALA A 419 8.38 2.25 6.06
CA ALA A 419 8.73 0.96 6.65
C ALA A 419 9.26 0.03 5.55
N ASN A 420 10.39 -0.62 5.83
CA ASN A 420 11.00 -1.63 4.98
C ASN A 420 11.39 -1.06 3.59
N ILE A 421 11.77 0.21 3.54
CA ILE A 421 12.19 0.90 2.32
C ILE A 421 13.57 1.52 2.57
N ALA A 422 14.58 0.91 1.97
CA ALA A 422 15.96 1.41 1.99
C ALA A 422 16.50 1.69 0.57
N GLY A 423 17.60 2.44 0.53
CA GLY A 423 18.39 2.68 -0.68
C GLY A 423 18.56 4.16 -1.06
N ASN A 424 19.32 4.35 -2.14
CA ASN A 424 19.59 5.69 -2.67
C ASN A 424 18.40 6.21 -3.48
N ASN A 425 18.01 7.47 -3.25
CA ASN A 425 16.82 8.09 -3.85
C ASN A 425 15.53 7.29 -3.62
N ALA A 426 15.43 6.56 -2.50
CA ALA A 426 14.28 5.75 -2.14
C ALA A 426 12.99 6.55 -1.90
N ALA A 427 13.11 7.86 -1.64
CA ALA A 427 11.98 8.80 -1.65
C ALA A 427 12.34 10.13 -2.33
N THR A 428 11.32 10.89 -2.73
CA THR A 428 11.48 12.26 -3.28
C THR A 428 10.43 13.18 -2.67
N ILE A 429 10.85 14.34 -2.18
CA ILE A 429 9.97 15.46 -1.85
C ILE A 429 9.82 16.32 -3.10
N THR A 430 8.59 16.54 -3.55
CA THR A 430 8.25 17.53 -4.57
C THR A 430 7.78 18.80 -3.88
N VAL A 431 8.36 19.93 -4.28
CA VAL A 431 8.06 21.25 -3.74
C VAL A 431 7.27 22.04 -4.78
N SER A 432 6.04 22.42 -4.46
CA SER A 432 5.24 23.33 -5.30
C SER A 432 4.87 24.58 -4.52
N ALA A 433 4.59 25.68 -5.21
CA ALA A 433 4.08 26.90 -4.59
C ALA A 433 3.04 27.57 -5.50
N SER A 434 2.08 28.25 -4.88
CA SER A 434 1.07 29.09 -5.53
C SER A 434 0.90 30.38 -4.74
N ASP A 435 0.67 31.49 -5.44
CA ASP A 435 0.27 32.78 -4.86
C ASP A 435 -1.27 32.93 -4.76
N GLY A 436 -2.02 31.88 -5.10
CA GLY A 436 -3.48 31.88 -5.21
C GLY A 436 -4.00 32.07 -6.64
N THR A 437 -3.22 32.68 -7.53
CA THR A 437 -3.59 32.92 -8.94
C THR A 437 -2.76 32.02 -9.87
N ASN A 438 -1.45 32.07 -9.74
CA ASN A 438 -0.46 31.33 -10.51
C ASN A 438 0.25 30.29 -9.64
N ASN A 439 0.98 29.39 -10.31
CA ASN A 439 1.83 28.39 -9.68
C ASN A 439 3.28 28.58 -10.12
N LEU A 440 4.22 27.96 -9.41
CA LEU A 440 5.59 27.82 -9.91
C LEU A 440 5.59 27.26 -11.34
N SER A 441 6.48 27.79 -12.18
CA SER A 441 6.70 27.29 -13.54
C SER A 441 7.27 25.87 -13.56
N SER A 442 8.00 25.47 -12.51
CA SER A 442 8.51 24.12 -12.30
C SER A 442 8.67 23.82 -10.81
N ASN A 443 8.45 22.56 -10.44
CA ASN A 443 8.49 22.13 -9.04
C ASN A 443 9.85 21.49 -8.72
N PRO A 444 10.67 22.05 -7.81
CA PRO A 444 11.90 21.42 -7.34
C PRO A 444 11.65 20.05 -6.73
N GLN A 445 12.62 19.16 -6.89
CA GLN A 445 12.61 17.83 -6.27
C GLN A 445 13.81 17.66 -5.35
N VAL A 446 13.56 17.19 -4.13
CA VAL A 446 14.60 16.85 -3.15
C VAL A 446 14.64 15.34 -3.02
N LYS A 447 15.80 14.74 -3.27
CA LYS A 447 15.98 13.29 -3.15
C LYS A 447 16.29 12.90 -1.72
N ILE A 448 15.77 11.75 -1.29
CA ILE A 448 16.03 11.18 0.02
C ILE A 448 16.65 9.80 -0.15
N ASN A 449 17.83 9.62 0.43
CA ASN A 449 18.42 8.32 0.69
C ASN A 449 17.91 7.79 2.02
N ILE A 450 17.56 6.50 2.08
CA ILE A 450 17.09 5.85 3.30
C ILE A 450 18.07 4.72 3.63
N THR A 451 18.62 4.75 4.84
CA THR A 451 19.52 3.72 5.35
C THR A 451 18.69 2.63 6.00
N ALA A 452 18.97 1.38 5.65
CA ALA A 452 18.28 0.21 6.19
C ALA A 452 18.51 0.06 7.70
N VAL A 453 17.54 -0.52 8.39
CA VAL A 453 17.63 -1.03 9.76
C VAL A 453 17.32 -2.51 9.69
N ASN A 454 18.15 -3.33 10.34
CA ASN A 454 17.93 -4.78 10.39
C ASN A 454 16.57 -5.11 11.03
N ASP A 455 15.72 -5.81 10.28
CA ASP A 455 14.46 -6.39 10.69
C ASP A 455 14.65 -7.84 11.15
N ALA A 456 13.81 -8.31 12.05
CA ALA A 456 13.88 -9.71 12.48
C ALA A 456 13.21 -10.64 11.46
N PRO A 457 13.66 -11.89 11.31
CA PRO A 457 12.96 -12.86 10.50
C PRO A 457 11.56 -13.13 11.08
N THR A 458 10.64 -13.48 10.20
CA THR A 458 9.27 -13.86 10.55
C THR A 458 8.97 -15.28 10.08
N MET A 459 8.01 -15.92 10.74
CA MET A 459 7.51 -17.24 10.38
C MET A 459 5.99 -17.20 10.38
N SER A 460 5.38 -17.72 9.32
CA SER A 460 3.95 -17.96 9.20
C SER A 460 3.65 -19.44 8.92
N GLY A 461 2.39 -19.82 9.04
CA GLY A 461 1.95 -21.21 8.97
C GLY A 461 1.85 -21.90 10.33
N GLU A 462 1.10 -22.99 10.39
CA GLU A 462 0.95 -23.82 11.58
C GLU A 462 1.06 -25.30 11.16
N PRO A 463 2.16 -25.99 11.51
CA PRO A 463 2.32 -27.39 11.16
C PRO A 463 1.27 -28.23 11.87
N ALA A 464 0.72 -29.20 11.16
CA ALA A 464 -0.09 -30.23 11.80
C ALA A 464 0.77 -31.03 12.80
N THR A 465 0.12 -31.62 13.80
CA THR A 465 0.76 -32.62 14.67
C THR A 465 1.41 -33.70 13.82
N LEU A 466 2.69 -33.95 14.02
CA LEU A 466 3.43 -34.98 13.31
C LEU A 466 3.04 -36.35 13.86
N THR A 467 2.93 -37.35 12.98
CA THR A 467 2.70 -38.74 13.40
C THR A 467 3.79 -39.61 12.82
N VAL A 468 4.51 -40.29 13.70
CA VAL A 468 5.60 -41.22 13.34
C VAL A 468 5.31 -42.60 13.92
N THR A 469 6.06 -43.60 13.47
CA THR A 469 6.00 -44.96 14.03
C THR A 469 7.16 -45.13 15.00
N GLU A 470 6.94 -45.77 16.15
CA GLU A 470 8.03 -46.01 17.10
C GLU A 470 9.13 -46.87 16.46
N ASP A 471 10.36 -46.67 16.93
CA ASP A 471 11.57 -47.40 16.52
C ASP A 471 11.80 -47.46 14.99
N ALA A 472 11.15 -46.57 14.26
CA ALA A 472 11.21 -46.46 12.82
C ALA A 472 11.51 -45.01 12.41
N GLU A 473 12.42 -44.88 11.44
CA GLU A 473 12.71 -43.60 10.82
C GLU A 473 11.50 -43.13 10.01
N SER A 474 11.04 -41.90 10.28
CA SER A 474 9.89 -41.28 9.62
C SER A 474 10.26 -39.92 9.04
N ASN A 475 9.61 -39.54 7.93
CA ASN A 475 9.75 -38.24 7.30
C ASN A 475 9.07 -37.15 8.15
N VAL A 476 9.66 -35.95 8.18
CA VAL A 476 9.14 -34.79 8.90
C VAL A 476 8.67 -33.75 7.89
N ASP A 477 7.35 -33.54 7.81
CA ASP A 477 6.74 -32.55 6.92
C ASP A 477 6.56 -31.20 7.62
N LEU A 478 7.28 -30.19 7.13
CA LEU A 478 7.21 -28.80 7.60
C LEU A 478 6.84 -27.84 6.46
N SER A 479 6.34 -28.36 5.34
CA SER A 479 5.98 -27.58 4.13
C SER A 479 4.90 -26.53 4.35
N SER A 480 4.15 -26.62 5.45
CA SER A 480 3.18 -25.59 5.85
C SER A 480 3.83 -24.32 6.43
N LEU A 481 5.12 -24.37 6.77
CA LEU A 481 5.85 -23.23 7.32
C LEU A 481 6.38 -22.35 6.20
N THR A 482 6.37 -21.04 6.44
CA THR A 482 6.99 -20.08 5.54
C THR A 482 7.76 -19.06 6.35
N PHE A 483 9.05 -18.95 6.07
CA PHE A 483 9.94 -17.93 6.60
C PHE A 483 10.03 -16.76 5.63
N GLU A 484 10.05 -15.55 6.18
CA GLU A 484 10.30 -14.30 5.43
C GLU A 484 11.25 -13.44 6.24
N ASP A 485 12.10 -12.71 5.54
CA ASP A 485 13.03 -11.73 6.12
C ASP A 485 13.07 -10.51 5.19
N VAL A 486 12.94 -9.31 5.74
CA VAL A 486 12.76 -8.07 4.97
C VAL A 486 14.07 -7.62 4.33
N ASP A 487 15.21 -7.90 4.98
CA ASP A 487 16.53 -7.47 4.54
C ASP A 487 17.10 -8.34 3.41
N ASP A 488 16.44 -9.46 3.10
CA ASP A 488 16.90 -10.50 2.16
C ASP A 488 18.26 -11.11 2.58
N ASP A 489 18.56 -11.04 3.87
CA ASP A 489 19.76 -11.62 4.48
C ASP A 489 19.61 -13.14 4.68
N HIS A 490 20.74 -13.81 4.93
CA HIS A 490 20.71 -15.24 5.26
C HIS A 490 20.24 -15.43 6.70
N ILE A 491 19.27 -16.33 6.89
CA ILE A 491 18.76 -16.69 8.21
C ILE A 491 19.24 -18.08 8.61
N THR A 492 19.29 -18.33 9.91
CA THR A 492 19.51 -19.64 10.52
C THR A 492 18.21 -20.12 11.15
N VAL A 493 17.59 -21.16 10.58
CA VAL A 493 16.48 -21.88 11.21
C VAL A 493 17.02 -23.03 12.04
N THR A 494 16.62 -23.11 13.30
CA THR A 494 16.98 -24.20 14.22
C THR A 494 15.76 -25.05 14.53
N LEU A 495 15.90 -26.36 14.33
CA LEU A 495 14.90 -27.38 14.63
C LEU A 495 15.43 -28.25 15.76
N LYS A 496 14.72 -28.32 16.89
CA LYS A 496 15.17 -29.05 18.07
C LYS A 496 14.07 -29.94 18.65
N VAL A 497 14.37 -31.22 18.82
CA VAL A 497 13.48 -32.15 19.52
C VAL A 497 13.91 -32.35 20.98
N ASP A 498 12.94 -32.51 21.88
CA ASP A 498 13.20 -32.86 23.28
C ASP A 498 13.55 -34.35 23.46
N ALA A 499 12.86 -35.24 22.75
CA ALA A 499 13.04 -36.70 22.75
C ALA A 499 13.24 -37.26 21.33
N GLY A 500 13.88 -38.44 21.22
CA GLY A 500 14.28 -39.03 19.94
C GLY A 500 15.52 -38.36 19.32
N SER A 501 15.72 -38.62 18.03
CA SER A 501 16.85 -38.11 17.24
C SER A 501 16.52 -37.92 15.76
N PHE A 502 17.15 -36.92 15.14
CA PHE A 502 17.21 -36.75 13.70
C PHE A 502 18.29 -37.64 13.07
N SER A 503 18.05 -38.05 11.83
CA SER A 503 19.02 -38.77 11.00
C SER A 503 19.86 -37.82 10.15
N THR A 504 20.80 -38.37 9.38
CA THR A 504 21.56 -37.60 8.37
C THR A 504 20.60 -36.91 7.40
N LEU A 505 20.80 -35.60 7.24
CA LEU A 505 19.97 -34.74 6.41
C LEU A 505 20.21 -35.04 4.93
N ALA A 506 19.15 -34.99 4.12
CA ALA A 506 19.34 -34.98 2.67
C ALA A 506 19.91 -33.63 2.25
N ASP A 507 20.85 -33.66 1.31
CA ASP A 507 21.32 -32.47 0.61
C ASP A 507 20.16 -31.93 -0.23
N GLY A 508 19.86 -30.63 -0.09
CA GLY A 508 18.84 -29.98 -0.90
C GLY A 508 19.11 -30.17 -2.40
N ALA A 509 18.07 -30.32 -3.22
CA ALA A 509 18.23 -30.48 -4.66
C ALA A 509 18.89 -29.26 -5.36
N ASP A 510 19.02 -28.15 -4.64
CA ASP A 510 19.79 -26.94 -4.97
C ASP A 510 20.59 -26.55 -3.71
N SER A 511 21.92 -26.55 -3.80
CA SER A 511 22.86 -26.51 -2.65
C SER A 511 23.00 -25.12 -1.98
N SER A 512 21.94 -24.32 -1.95
CA SER A 512 21.94 -22.95 -1.39
C SER A 512 21.71 -22.91 0.12
N VAL A 513 21.19 -23.99 0.70
CA VAL A 513 21.07 -24.16 2.16
C VAL A 513 22.30 -24.92 2.68
N THR A 514 22.87 -24.45 3.80
CA THR A 514 23.85 -25.21 4.58
C THR A 514 23.14 -25.89 5.74
N GLU A 515 22.99 -27.21 5.65
CA GLU A 515 22.35 -28.02 6.68
C GLU A 515 23.38 -28.62 7.64
N THR A 516 23.11 -28.57 8.93
CA THR A 516 24.00 -29.15 9.95
C THR A 516 23.19 -29.90 10.99
N LEU A 517 23.46 -31.20 11.13
CA LEU A 517 23.03 -32.00 12.27
C LEU A 517 24.06 -31.87 13.40
N LEU A 518 23.64 -31.39 14.56
CA LEU A 518 24.52 -31.24 15.70
C LEU A 518 24.87 -32.62 16.31
N PRO A 519 26.00 -32.73 17.04
CA PRO A 519 26.45 -34.00 17.62
C PRO A 519 25.47 -34.66 18.61
N ASP A 520 24.53 -33.90 19.17
CA ASP A 520 23.47 -34.42 20.04
C ASP A 520 22.40 -35.22 19.28
N SER A 521 22.42 -35.18 17.95
CA SER A 521 21.42 -35.75 17.05
C SER A 521 19.99 -35.26 17.32
N LYS A 522 19.81 -34.18 18.08
CA LYS A 522 18.52 -33.61 18.49
C LYS A 522 18.28 -32.23 17.90
N THR A 523 19.33 -31.60 17.38
CA THR A 523 19.27 -30.24 16.86
C THR A 523 19.78 -30.21 15.41
N ILE A 524 19.02 -29.57 14.53
CA ILE A 524 19.40 -29.24 13.16
C ILE A 524 19.45 -27.72 13.01
N THR A 525 20.43 -27.21 12.27
CA THR A 525 20.44 -25.83 11.78
C THR A 525 20.44 -25.81 10.25
N LEU A 526 19.59 -24.95 9.68
CA LEU A 526 19.51 -24.66 8.25
C LEU A 526 19.91 -23.20 8.05
N TYR A 527 20.99 -22.96 7.30
CA TYR A 527 21.48 -21.60 7.02
C TYR A 527 21.36 -21.29 5.53
N GLY A 528 20.66 -20.22 5.16
CA GLY A 528 20.34 -19.89 3.78
C GLY A 528 19.44 -18.65 3.68
N THR A 529 19.07 -18.23 2.47
CA THR A 529 17.98 -17.24 2.32
C THR A 529 16.65 -17.84 2.78
N ALA A 530 15.69 -16.99 3.17
CA ALA A 530 14.37 -17.47 3.60
C ALA A 530 13.68 -18.32 2.50
N GLY A 531 13.80 -17.92 1.23
CA GLY A 531 13.26 -18.66 0.09
C GLY A 531 13.90 -20.02 -0.14
N ASP A 532 15.23 -20.12 0.01
CA ASP A 532 15.95 -21.40 -0.10
C ASP A 532 15.55 -22.37 1.02
N ILE A 533 15.43 -21.87 2.25
CA ILE A 533 15.00 -22.67 3.40
C ILE A 533 13.55 -23.16 3.22
N ASN A 534 12.64 -22.31 2.75
CA ASN A 534 11.26 -22.73 2.46
C ASN A 534 11.24 -23.86 1.42
N SER A 535 12.02 -23.73 0.34
CA SER A 535 12.15 -24.76 -0.70
C SER A 535 12.73 -26.07 -0.16
N TYR A 536 13.65 -25.99 0.82
CA TYR A 536 14.17 -27.17 1.51
C TYR A 536 13.11 -27.86 2.37
N LEU A 537 12.30 -27.10 3.11
CA LEU A 537 11.26 -27.63 4.00
C LEU A 537 10.03 -28.16 3.26
N ASP A 538 9.80 -27.72 2.02
CA ASP A 538 8.73 -28.23 1.14
C ASP A 538 8.90 -29.70 0.76
N ASN A 539 10.10 -30.27 0.92
CA ASN A 539 10.36 -31.68 0.71
C ASN A 539 10.44 -32.43 2.05
N ALA A 540 9.33 -33.05 2.44
CA ALA A 540 9.21 -33.82 3.69
C ALA A 540 10.23 -34.96 3.87
N SER A 541 10.91 -35.41 2.80
CA SER A 541 11.94 -36.45 2.90
C SER A 541 13.33 -35.94 3.28
N ASN A 542 13.54 -34.61 3.29
CA ASN A 542 14.82 -34.00 3.60
C ASN A 542 15.19 -34.16 5.08
N ILE A 543 14.18 -34.10 5.94
CA ILE A 543 14.34 -34.24 7.39
C ILE A 543 13.67 -35.54 7.82
N LYS A 544 14.42 -36.34 8.57
CA LYS A 544 13.94 -37.60 9.11
C LYS A 544 14.17 -37.67 10.61
N TYR A 545 13.21 -38.24 11.30
CA TYR A 545 13.16 -38.35 12.75
C TYR A 545 12.85 -39.79 13.16
N THR A 546 13.54 -40.24 14.22
CA THR A 546 13.24 -41.48 14.93
C THR A 546 12.89 -41.13 16.37
N GLY A 547 11.79 -41.69 16.89
CA GLY A 547 11.37 -41.52 18.28
C GLY A 547 12.43 -41.98 19.28
N ALA A 548 12.26 -41.62 20.55
CA ALA A 548 13.04 -42.28 21.60
C ALA A 548 12.69 -43.78 21.63
N THR A 549 13.66 -44.62 21.97
CA THR A 549 13.50 -46.08 22.02
C THR A 549 12.25 -46.47 22.81
N ASN A 550 11.36 -47.23 22.18
CA ASN A 550 10.11 -47.77 22.73
C ASN A 550 9.15 -46.69 23.28
N ALA A 551 9.27 -45.45 22.80
CA ALA A 551 8.37 -44.36 23.19
C ALA A 551 7.15 -44.34 22.27
N SER A 552 5.96 -44.36 22.84
CA SER A 552 4.69 -44.26 22.10
C SER A 552 3.67 -43.36 22.78
N GLY A 553 2.64 -42.97 22.03
CA GLY A 553 1.52 -42.17 22.51
C GLY A 553 1.41 -40.79 21.87
N ASN A 554 0.40 -40.04 22.31
CA ASN A 554 0.15 -38.68 21.85
C ASN A 554 1.08 -37.69 22.55
N ASP A 555 1.55 -36.68 21.83
CA ASP A 555 2.47 -35.66 22.32
C ASP A 555 3.74 -36.24 22.99
N ALA A 556 4.20 -37.41 22.53
CA ALA A 556 5.33 -38.14 23.10
C ALA A 556 6.67 -37.40 22.91
N ALA A 557 6.75 -36.49 21.95
CA ALA A 557 7.85 -35.55 21.79
C ALA A 557 7.36 -34.18 21.27
N THR A 558 8.20 -33.17 21.41
CA THR A 558 7.98 -31.81 20.92
C THR A 558 9.16 -31.34 20.07
N LEU A 559 8.87 -30.89 18.85
CA LEU A 559 9.77 -30.17 17.98
C LEU A 559 9.63 -28.66 18.22
N THR A 560 10.72 -28.00 18.61
CA THR A 560 10.81 -26.54 18.74
C THR A 560 11.51 -25.95 17.52
N ILE A 561 10.98 -24.86 17.00
CA ILE A 561 11.44 -24.18 15.79
C ILE A 561 11.73 -22.73 16.13
N SER A 562 12.95 -22.29 15.89
CA SER A 562 13.41 -20.91 16.07
C SER A 562 14.14 -20.43 14.82
N ALA A 563 14.20 -19.12 14.57
CA ALA A 563 14.99 -18.55 13.47
C ALA A 563 15.66 -17.24 13.89
N THR A 564 16.80 -16.92 13.28
CA THR A 564 17.57 -15.68 13.51
C THR A 564 18.37 -15.31 12.27
N ASP A 565 18.54 -14.02 12.00
CA ASP A 565 19.43 -13.46 10.98
C ASP A 565 20.88 -13.24 11.49
N GLY A 566 21.15 -13.58 12.76
CA GLY A 566 22.41 -13.34 13.46
C GLY A 566 22.42 -12.11 14.38
N THR A 567 21.47 -11.20 14.23
CA THR A 567 21.25 -9.99 15.05
C THR A 567 19.96 -10.10 15.87
N LEU A 568 18.84 -10.37 15.21
CA LEU A 568 17.51 -10.53 15.77
C LEU A 568 16.98 -11.95 15.51
N GLY A 569 15.96 -12.33 16.27
CA GLY A 569 15.32 -13.64 16.14
C GLY A 569 13.81 -13.51 16.06
N LEU A 570 13.13 -14.63 15.77
CA LEU A 570 11.67 -14.69 15.80
C LEU A 570 11.12 -14.09 17.09
N ALA A 571 9.98 -13.40 17.00
CA ALA A 571 9.29 -12.86 18.17
C ALA A 571 8.94 -13.94 19.22
N ALA A 572 8.68 -15.17 18.76
CA ALA A 572 8.53 -16.35 19.61
C ALA A 572 8.81 -17.65 18.83
N ASP A 573 9.43 -18.62 19.49
CA ASP A 573 9.62 -19.97 18.96
C ASP A 573 8.27 -20.68 18.75
N LYS A 574 8.20 -21.56 17.75
CA LYS A 574 7.04 -22.43 17.51
C LYS A 574 7.31 -23.84 18.02
N GLN A 575 6.24 -24.52 18.44
CA GLN A 575 6.30 -25.91 18.88
C GLN A 575 5.33 -26.76 18.07
N VAL A 576 5.81 -27.90 17.60
CA VAL A 576 5.03 -28.93 16.92
C VAL A 576 5.05 -30.18 17.78
N LYS A 577 3.88 -30.74 18.05
CA LYS A 577 3.77 -32.00 18.80
C LYS A 577 3.98 -33.20 17.88
N ILE A 578 4.60 -34.24 18.42
CA ILE A 578 4.86 -35.49 17.71
C ILE A 578 4.11 -36.62 18.44
N ASN A 579 3.15 -37.22 17.75
CA ASN A 579 2.51 -38.46 18.13
C ASN A 579 3.35 -39.63 17.62
N ILE A 580 3.54 -40.65 18.46
CA ILE A 580 4.27 -41.86 18.09
C ILE A 580 3.33 -43.06 18.17
N THR A 581 3.14 -43.73 17.04
CA THR A 581 2.29 -44.93 16.93
C THR A 581 3.05 -46.13 17.46
N ALA A 582 2.47 -46.82 18.44
CA ALA A 582 3.05 -48.02 19.03
C ALA A 582 3.18 -49.16 18.01
N VAL A 583 4.27 -49.89 18.10
CA VAL A 583 4.55 -51.17 17.46
C VAL A 583 4.67 -52.19 18.59
N ASN A 584 4.69 -53.48 18.27
CA ASN A 584 4.93 -54.48 19.31
C ASN A 584 6.43 -54.64 19.54
N ASP A 585 6.86 -54.67 20.78
CA ASP A 585 8.19 -55.09 21.20
C ASP A 585 8.16 -56.55 21.67
N ALA A 586 9.18 -57.34 21.32
CA ALA A 586 9.23 -58.73 21.78
C ALA A 586 9.55 -58.80 23.30
N PRO A 587 8.90 -59.71 24.07
CA PRO A 587 9.19 -59.86 25.48
C PRO A 587 10.64 -60.31 25.70
N VAL A 588 11.27 -59.78 26.75
CA VAL A 588 12.62 -60.17 27.17
C VAL A 588 12.53 -61.19 28.29
N LEU A 589 13.10 -62.38 28.06
CA LEU A 589 13.19 -63.47 29.04
C LEU A 589 14.60 -63.53 29.67
N ASP A 590 14.65 -63.41 31.00
CA ASP A 590 15.84 -63.49 31.84
C ASP A 590 16.06 -64.94 32.33
N ASN A 591 17.03 -65.62 31.68
CA ASN A 591 17.39 -67.01 31.97
C ASN A 591 18.12 -67.23 33.31
N SER A 592 18.26 -66.19 34.15
CA SER A 592 18.90 -66.32 35.46
C SER A 592 17.95 -66.76 36.58
N LYS A 593 16.65 -66.92 36.29
CA LYS A 593 15.62 -67.19 37.31
C LYS A 593 15.38 -68.66 37.61
N SER A 594 15.81 -69.58 36.75
CA SER A 594 15.79 -71.04 36.98
C SER A 594 14.46 -71.57 37.55
N PRO A 595 13.36 -71.46 36.80
CA PRO A 595 12.03 -71.86 37.25
C PRO A 595 11.93 -73.38 37.54
N SER A 596 11.06 -73.76 38.47
CA SER A 596 10.85 -75.17 38.82
C SER A 596 9.41 -75.49 39.21
N PHE A 597 8.98 -76.73 38.92
CA PHE A 597 7.73 -77.33 39.44
C PHE A 597 7.81 -77.67 40.94
N GLY A 598 8.99 -77.56 41.56
CA GLY A 598 9.23 -77.97 42.93
C GLY A 598 9.48 -79.48 43.03
N THR A 599 8.88 -80.11 44.03
CA THR A 599 9.09 -81.53 44.34
C THR A 599 7.78 -82.32 44.23
N VAL A 600 7.82 -83.44 43.52
CA VAL A 600 6.71 -84.41 43.41
C VAL A 600 7.19 -85.82 43.72
N ALA A 601 6.27 -86.71 44.07
CA ALA A 601 6.56 -88.14 44.17
C ALA A 601 6.71 -88.77 42.79
N GLU A 602 7.50 -89.84 42.69
CA GLU A 602 7.43 -90.74 41.53
C GLU A 602 6.06 -91.41 41.46
N ASP A 603 5.76 -92.04 40.31
CA ASP A 603 4.51 -92.76 40.09
C ASP A 603 3.21 -91.95 40.27
N LEU A 604 3.34 -90.63 40.13
CA LEU A 604 2.22 -89.71 40.22
C LEU A 604 1.14 -90.07 39.17
N PRO A 605 -0.15 -90.13 39.54
CA PRO A 605 -1.21 -90.42 38.58
C PRO A 605 -1.37 -89.28 37.56
N ALA A 606 -2.08 -89.54 36.46
CA ALA A 606 -2.53 -88.47 35.56
C ALA A 606 -3.45 -87.47 36.32
N PRO A 607 -3.44 -86.18 35.95
CA PRO A 607 -4.26 -85.19 36.64
C PRO A 607 -5.75 -85.50 36.48
N THR A 608 -6.52 -85.22 37.53
CA THR A 608 -7.98 -85.43 37.54
C THR A 608 -8.69 -84.12 37.26
N ASN A 609 -9.66 -84.13 36.34
CA ASN A 609 -10.52 -82.98 36.05
C ASN A 609 -11.21 -82.47 37.32
N GLY A 610 -11.13 -81.17 37.56
CA GLY A 610 -11.63 -80.49 38.76
C GLY A 610 -10.62 -80.42 39.93
N SER A 611 -9.40 -80.95 39.76
CA SER A 611 -8.31 -80.86 40.75
C SER A 611 -7.14 -80.03 40.22
N THR A 612 -6.55 -79.21 41.09
CA THR A 612 -5.33 -78.42 40.83
C THR A 612 -4.13 -78.89 41.66
N ALA A 613 -4.26 -80.03 42.35
CA ALA A 613 -3.18 -80.57 43.18
C ALA A 613 -1.94 -80.89 42.32
N ASN A 614 -0.75 -80.59 42.85
CA ASN A 614 0.56 -80.79 42.19
C ASN A 614 0.73 -80.05 40.86
N SER A 615 -0.09 -79.02 40.60
CA SER A 615 0.08 -78.14 39.45
C SER A 615 0.74 -76.81 39.84
N VAL A 616 1.38 -76.18 38.86
CA VAL A 616 1.95 -74.83 38.97
C VAL A 616 1.28 -73.90 37.96
N THR A 617 1.11 -72.62 38.30
CA THR A 617 0.63 -71.63 37.33
C THR A 617 1.79 -71.15 36.46
N VAL A 618 1.52 -70.85 35.20
CA VAL A 618 2.53 -70.24 34.30
C VAL A 618 3.10 -68.96 34.91
N SER A 619 2.26 -68.10 35.48
CA SER A 619 2.69 -66.87 36.18
C SER A 619 3.70 -67.12 37.31
N SER A 620 3.59 -68.23 38.05
CA SER A 620 4.55 -68.58 39.09
C SER A 620 5.94 -68.91 38.53
N LEU A 621 6.00 -69.50 37.33
CA LEU A 621 7.26 -69.79 36.63
C LEU A 621 7.90 -68.52 36.03
N LEU A 622 7.10 -67.50 35.72
CA LEU A 622 7.56 -66.26 35.09
C LEU A 622 7.89 -65.14 36.07
N THR A 623 7.74 -65.36 37.38
CA THR A 623 7.87 -64.30 38.38
C THR A 623 9.26 -63.66 38.34
N GLY A 624 9.31 -62.41 37.86
CA GLY A 624 10.55 -61.64 37.70
C GLY A 624 11.46 -62.11 36.55
N ALA A 625 11.00 -63.04 35.71
CA ALA A 625 11.77 -63.59 34.58
C ALA A 625 11.44 -62.91 33.24
N VAL A 626 10.31 -62.21 33.13
CA VAL A 626 9.87 -61.57 31.89
C VAL A 626 9.70 -60.08 32.09
N THR A 627 10.25 -59.29 31.17
CA THR A 627 9.98 -57.85 31.03
C THR A 627 9.52 -57.59 29.61
N ASP A 628 8.61 -56.64 29.44
CA ASP A 628 8.09 -56.22 28.15
C ASP A 628 8.10 -54.69 28.09
N ALA A 629 8.40 -54.13 26.92
CA ALA A 629 8.40 -52.68 26.71
C ALA A 629 6.99 -52.15 26.40
N ASP A 630 6.10 -53.01 25.90
CA ASP A 630 4.72 -52.66 25.62
C ASP A 630 3.90 -52.48 26.90
N SER A 631 3.26 -51.33 27.01
CA SER A 631 2.35 -51.04 28.12
C SER A 631 1.09 -51.91 28.03
N GLY A 632 0.95 -52.85 28.98
CA GLY A 632 -0.24 -53.71 29.09
C GLY A 632 -0.09 -55.11 28.50
N ALA A 633 1.07 -55.45 27.92
CA ALA A 633 1.40 -56.83 27.56
C ALA A 633 1.41 -57.73 28.81
N VAL A 634 0.82 -58.93 28.70
CA VAL A 634 0.70 -59.88 29.83
C VAL A 634 1.56 -61.10 29.55
N ALA A 635 2.47 -61.43 30.47
CA ALA A 635 3.39 -62.54 30.29
C ALA A 635 2.68 -63.92 30.32
N GLY A 636 2.97 -64.72 29.29
CA GLY A 636 2.67 -66.14 29.15
C GLY A 636 3.89 -66.91 28.62
N ILE A 637 3.69 -68.16 28.23
CA ILE A 637 4.74 -69.01 27.65
C ILE A 637 4.29 -69.63 26.33
N ALA A 638 5.25 -69.79 25.42
CA ALA A 638 5.15 -70.69 24.28
C ALA A 638 6.05 -71.90 24.56
N VAL A 639 5.45 -73.05 24.82
CA VAL A 639 6.17 -74.31 25.09
C VAL A 639 6.71 -74.85 23.76
N ILE A 640 8.02 -75.02 23.68
CA ILE A 640 8.75 -75.44 22.47
C ILE A 640 9.43 -76.82 22.62
N GLY A 641 9.24 -77.46 23.77
CA GLY A 641 9.75 -78.80 24.05
C GLY A 641 9.24 -79.31 25.40
N VAL A 642 9.09 -80.62 25.49
CA VAL A 642 8.71 -81.35 26.72
C VAL A 642 9.67 -82.52 26.88
N SER A 643 10.13 -82.78 28.12
CA SER A 643 11.05 -83.88 28.41
C SER A 643 10.44 -85.24 28.05
N THR A 644 11.25 -86.16 27.52
CA THR A 644 10.82 -87.54 27.25
C THR A 644 10.65 -88.39 28.51
N GLN A 645 11.08 -87.86 29.66
CA GLN A 645 11.03 -88.52 30.97
C GLN A 645 9.66 -88.38 31.67
N GLY A 646 8.65 -87.82 31.00
CA GLY A 646 7.29 -87.74 31.51
C GLY A 646 6.31 -87.18 30.49
N THR A 647 5.08 -86.93 30.94
CA THR A 647 4.03 -86.29 30.15
C THR A 647 3.63 -84.97 30.79
N LEU A 648 3.73 -83.88 30.03
CA LEU A 648 3.20 -82.58 30.44
C LEU A 648 1.70 -82.49 30.14
N TYR A 649 0.93 -82.10 31.13
CA TYR A 649 -0.47 -81.75 31.03
C TYR A 649 -0.64 -80.26 31.31
N TYR A 650 -1.65 -79.66 30.69
CA TYR A 650 -2.02 -78.27 30.90
C TYR A 650 -3.53 -78.12 31.06
N SER A 651 -3.92 -77.04 31.73
CA SER A 651 -5.31 -76.60 31.84
C SER A 651 -5.40 -75.10 31.62
N ILE A 652 -6.34 -74.69 30.77
CA ILE A 652 -6.64 -73.28 30.45
C ILE A 652 -7.93 -72.79 31.13
N ASP A 653 -8.56 -73.63 31.93
CA ASP A 653 -9.86 -73.41 32.58
C ASP A 653 -9.77 -73.64 34.10
N SER A 654 -8.62 -73.27 34.69
CA SER A 654 -8.35 -73.34 36.13
C SER A 654 -8.51 -74.75 36.73
N GLY A 655 -8.14 -75.78 35.96
CA GLY A 655 -8.12 -77.18 36.38
C GLY A 655 -9.44 -77.92 36.14
N ALA A 656 -10.44 -77.29 35.51
CA ALA A 656 -11.71 -77.96 35.20
C ALA A 656 -11.52 -79.09 34.17
N THR A 657 -10.65 -78.89 33.18
CA THR A 657 -10.21 -79.92 32.24
C THR A 657 -8.70 -79.91 32.04
N TRP A 658 -8.13 -81.11 31.85
CA TRP A 658 -6.70 -81.31 31.58
C TRP A 658 -6.48 -81.92 30.20
N ALA A 659 -5.55 -81.34 29.44
CA ALA A 659 -5.12 -81.82 28.13
C ALA A 659 -3.62 -82.17 28.14
N SER A 660 -3.21 -83.14 27.34
CA SER A 660 -1.79 -83.44 27.13
C SER A 660 -1.18 -82.41 26.19
N ALA A 661 0.01 -81.91 26.52
CA ALA A 661 0.76 -80.95 25.69
C ALA A 661 1.34 -81.57 24.41
N GLY A 662 1.41 -82.91 24.32
CA GLY A 662 2.04 -83.61 23.20
C GLY A 662 3.55 -83.34 23.12
N THR A 663 4.07 -83.18 21.91
CA THR A 663 5.49 -82.93 21.64
C THR A 663 5.67 -81.61 20.86
N PRO A 664 5.39 -80.45 21.50
CA PRO A 664 5.45 -79.17 20.81
C PRO A 664 6.90 -78.85 20.39
N GLY A 665 7.05 -78.16 19.26
CA GLY A 665 8.33 -77.66 18.75
C GLY A 665 8.20 -76.23 18.21
N ASN A 666 9.29 -75.68 17.67
CA ASN A 666 9.31 -74.27 17.23
C ASN A 666 8.29 -73.91 16.13
N SER A 667 7.71 -74.89 15.41
CA SER A 667 6.70 -74.63 14.36
C SER A 667 5.26 -74.72 14.87
N ASP A 668 5.06 -75.30 16.05
CA ASP A 668 3.78 -75.68 16.64
C ASP A 668 3.82 -75.56 18.17
N SER A 669 4.44 -74.49 18.66
CA SER A 669 4.64 -74.21 20.08
C SER A 669 3.28 -74.02 20.77
N LEU A 670 3.07 -74.69 21.91
CA LEU A 670 1.83 -74.57 22.66
C LEU A 670 1.82 -73.26 23.46
N LEU A 671 0.82 -72.41 23.21
CA LEU A 671 0.68 -71.10 23.86
C LEU A 671 -0.15 -71.21 25.14
N LEU A 672 0.41 -70.74 26.26
CA LEU A 672 -0.24 -70.77 27.57
C LEU A 672 -0.10 -69.40 28.23
N ASN A 673 -1.20 -68.77 28.59
CA ASN A 673 -1.18 -67.49 29.30
C ASN A 673 -0.78 -67.67 30.78
N GLY A 674 -0.56 -66.57 31.50
CA GLY A 674 -0.12 -66.58 32.90
C GLY A 674 -1.05 -67.34 33.88
N ASP A 675 -2.33 -67.52 33.53
CA ASP A 675 -3.32 -68.20 34.37
C ASP A 675 -3.40 -69.71 34.12
N ALA A 676 -2.78 -70.20 33.04
CA ALA A 676 -2.78 -71.62 32.74
C ALA A 676 -2.05 -72.42 33.83
N LEU A 677 -2.57 -73.62 34.10
CA LEU A 677 -1.96 -74.57 35.02
C LEU A 677 -1.16 -75.61 34.25
N LEU A 678 -0.02 -75.97 34.78
CA LEU A 678 0.87 -77.01 34.27
C LEU A 678 1.00 -78.12 35.30
N TYR A 679 0.99 -79.36 34.83
CA TYR A 679 1.17 -80.56 35.64
C TYR A 679 2.11 -81.50 34.90
N PHE A 680 3.24 -81.83 35.49
CA PHE A 680 4.15 -82.81 34.92
C PHE A 680 3.97 -84.15 35.61
N ARG A 681 3.69 -85.19 34.83
CA ARG A 681 3.64 -86.57 35.28
C ARG A 681 4.95 -87.27 34.88
N PRO A 682 5.87 -87.59 35.80
CA PRO A 682 7.03 -88.42 35.50
C PRO A 682 6.62 -89.79 34.94
N ASN A 683 7.48 -90.40 34.12
CA ASN A 683 7.32 -91.81 33.77
C ASN A 683 7.50 -92.69 35.02
N GLU A 684 6.96 -93.91 34.97
CA GLU A 684 7.03 -94.84 36.10
C GLU A 684 8.49 -95.10 36.53
N ASN A 685 8.75 -95.10 37.83
CA ASN A 685 10.06 -95.35 38.46
C ASN A 685 11.17 -94.34 38.06
N VAL A 686 10.83 -93.10 37.70
CA VAL A 686 11.81 -92.03 37.44
C VAL A 686 12.06 -91.25 38.73
N GLU A 687 13.27 -91.35 39.27
CA GLU A 687 13.74 -90.60 40.44
C GLU A 687 14.77 -89.50 40.08
N GLY A 688 14.93 -88.51 40.98
CA GLY A 688 15.97 -87.49 40.87
C GLY A 688 15.52 -86.18 40.21
N GLU A 689 16.50 -85.37 39.78
CA GLU A 689 16.23 -84.06 39.18
C GLU A 689 16.13 -84.16 37.65
N ILE A 690 15.01 -83.69 37.09
CA ILE A 690 14.87 -83.44 35.66
C ILE A 690 14.97 -81.94 35.44
N THR A 691 15.98 -81.49 34.70
CA THR A 691 16.27 -80.06 34.51
C THR A 691 15.51 -79.42 33.34
N ASP A 692 14.84 -80.22 32.50
CA ASP A 692 14.26 -79.81 31.22
C ASP A 692 12.82 -80.32 31.02
N VAL A 693 12.01 -80.34 32.09
CA VAL A 693 10.62 -80.79 32.08
C VAL A 693 9.83 -80.18 30.91
N LEU A 694 10.01 -78.88 30.72
CA LEU A 694 9.59 -78.17 29.53
C LEU A 694 10.61 -77.08 29.19
N THR A 695 10.69 -76.78 27.90
CA THR A 695 11.46 -75.65 27.36
C THR A 695 10.48 -74.65 26.78
N PHE A 696 10.62 -73.35 27.09
CA PHE A 696 9.68 -72.33 26.66
C PHE A 696 10.34 -71.02 26.22
N ARG A 697 9.58 -70.22 25.46
CA ARG A 697 9.81 -68.79 25.23
C ARG A 697 8.76 -67.98 25.99
N ALA A 698 9.10 -66.79 26.45
CA ALA A 698 8.08 -65.87 26.94
C ALA A 698 7.17 -65.42 25.78
N TRP A 699 5.91 -65.18 26.10
CA TRP A 699 4.87 -64.78 25.16
C TRP A 699 4.11 -63.57 25.73
N ASP A 700 3.98 -62.49 24.98
CA ASP A 700 3.37 -61.21 25.41
C ASP A 700 1.85 -61.13 25.14
N GLN A 701 1.32 -62.12 24.40
CA GLN A 701 -0.07 -62.26 23.98
C GLN A 701 -0.56 -61.28 22.91
N THR A 702 0.32 -60.58 22.21
CA THR A 702 -0.09 -59.66 21.13
C THR A 702 -0.46 -60.39 19.84
N SER A 703 -0.05 -61.65 19.71
CA SER A 703 -0.58 -62.58 18.70
C SER A 703 -0.74 -64.00 19.26
N GLY A 704 -1.67 -64.78 18.72
CA GLY A 704 -1.99 -66.13 19.21
C GLY A 704 -3.13 -66.16 20.22
N SER A 705 -3.46 -67.35 20.74
CA SER A 705 -4.54 -67.53 21.72
C SER A 705 -4.20 -68.63 22.71
N ASN A 706 -4.65 -68.50 23.95
CA ASN A 706 -4.37 -69.45 25.03
C ASN A 706 -4.88 -70.86 24.67
N GLY A 707 -4.03 -71.88 24.83
CA GLY A 707 -4.30 -73.28 24.50
C GLY A 707 -4.15 -73.64 23.02
N ALA A 708 -3.87 -72.68 22.13
CA ALA A 708 -3.60 -72.93 20.72
C ALA A 708 -2.10 -73.15 20.46
N THR A 709 -1.77 -73.62 19.25
CA THR A 709 -0.38 -73.73 18.80
C THR A 709 -0.01 -72.60 17.84
N ALA A 710 1.21 -72.08 17.92
CA ALA A 710 1.75 -71.09 16.98
C ALA A 710 3.23 -71.34 16.67
N SER A 711 3.69 -70.85 15.52
CA SER A 711 5.11 -70.90 15.16
C SER A 711 5.89 -69.83 15.91
N THR A 712 6.94 -70.26 16.63
CA THR A 712 7.94 -69.39 17.26
C THR A 712 9.29 -69.49 16.54
N ALA A 713 9.27 -69.73 15.23
CA ALA A 713 10.48 -69.82 14.41
C ALA A 713 11.10 -68.43 14.13
N VAL A 714 10.30 -67.36 14.19
CA VAL A 714 10.74 -65.97 14.06
C VAL A 714 10.57 -65.29 15.42
N VAL A 715 11.67 -64.76 15.96
CA VAL A 715 11.77 -64.23 17.34
C VAL A 715 12.59 -62.93 17.39
N SER A 716 12.54 -62.17 16.30
CA SER A 716 13.28 -60.91 16.12
C SER A 716 12.38 -59.89 15.44
N GLY A 717 12.40 -58.64 15.89
CA GLY A 717 11.47 -57.60 15.45
C GLY A 717 10.15 -57.65 16.24
N PRO A 718 9.03 -57.19 15.67
CA PRO A 718 7.77 -57.03 16.39
C PRO A 718 7.02 -58.37 16.52
N THR A 719 7.62 -59.30 17.27
CA THR A 719 7.09 -60.64 17.47
C THR A 719 6.60 -60.82 18.89
N ALA A 720 5.53 -61.59 19.06
CA ALA A 720 4.96 -61.88 20.37
C ALA A 720 5.85 -62.73 21.31
N PHE A 721 7.04 -63.14 20.87
CA PHE A 721 7.83 -64.20 21.51
C PHE A 721 9.27 -63.77 21.79
N SER A 722 9.80 -64.17 22.95
CA SER A 722 11.18 -63.86 23.33
C SER A 722 12.22 -64.57 22.47
N PHE A 723 13.36 -63.91 22.26
CA PHE A 723 14.54 -64.52 21.62
C PHE A 723 15.19 -65.60 22.49
N ASN A 724 15.26 -65.39 23.80
CA ASN A 724 15.79 -66.39 24.73
C ASN A 724 14.75 -67.50 24.99
N VAL A 725 15.26 -68.66 25.40
CA VAL A 725 14.49 -69.83 25.84
C VAL A 725 14.89 -70.18 27.26
N GLU A 726 13.96 -70.69 28.07
CA GLU A 726 14.21 -71.12 29.45
C GLU A 726 13.75 -72.57 29.67
N TYR A 727 14.42 -73.25 30.60
CA TYR A 727 14.15 -74.63 30.99
C TYR A 727 13.55 -74.67 32.39
N VAL A 728 12.53 -75.52 32.59
CA VAL A 728 11.91 -75.71 33.90
C VAL A 728 12.36 -77.03 34.52
N ALA A 729 12.82 -77.00 35.77
CA ALA A 729 13.25 -78.18 36.51
C ALA A 729 12.14 -78.78 37.38
N ILE A 730 12.27 -80.06 37.76
CA ILE A 730 11.48 -80.71 38.81
C ILE A 730 12.37 -81.68 39.58
N SER A 731 12.14 -81.80 40.89
CA SER A 731 12.74 -82.86 41.71
C SER A 731 11.71 -83.95 41.97
N ILE A 732 12.07 -85.20 41.70
CA ILE A 732 11.21 -86.35 41.93
C ILE A 732 11.77 -87.17 43.09
N THR A 733 10.96 -87.35 44.13
CA THR A 733 11.31 -88.19 45.28
C THR A 733 10.83 -89.61 45.06
N GLY A 734 11.70 -90.57 45.31
CA GLY A 734 11.31 -91.97 45.25
C GLY A 734 10.27 -92.33 46.32
N GLU A 735 9.31 -93.18 45.96
CA GLU A 735 8.39 -93.85 46.86
C GLU A 735 8.74 -95.34 46.89
N ASN A 736 8.70 -95.95 48.07
CA ASN A 736 9.08 -97.36 48.17
C ASN A 736 8.05 -98.24 47.45
N ASP A 737 8.44 -98.86 46.35
CA ASP A 737 7.63 -99.80 45.60
C ASP A 737 7.64 -101.20 46.23
N ALA A 738 6.53 -101.94 46.03
CA ALA A 738 6.45 -103.31 46.50
C ALA A 738 7.22 -104.23 45.53
N PRO A 739 8.15 -105.09 46.02
CA PRO A 739 8.90 -105.98 45.15
C PRO A 739 7.94 -106.94 44.43
N THR A 740 8.10 -107.04 43.11
CA THR A 740 7.29 -107.93 42.29
C THR A 740 7.96 -109.29 42.14
N VAL A 741 7.19 -110.34 42.44
CA VAL A 741 7.62 -111.74 42.26
C VAL A 741 6.69 -112.40 41.25
N THR A 742 7.22 -112.78 40.09
CA THR A 742 6.51 -113.60 39.10
C THR A 742 7.03 -115.04 39.18
N SER A 743 6.13 -116.02 39.33
CA SER A 743 6.49 -117.44 39.40
C SER A 743 5.61 -118.30 38.49
N ASP A 744 5.98 -118.44 37.22
CA ASP A 744 5.23 -119.22 36.24
C ASP A 744 5.96 -120.50 35.76
N ALA A 745 6.72 -121.19 36.63
CA ALA A 745 7.37 -122.44 36.23
C ALA A 745 7.29 -123.58 37.28
N THR A 746 6.73 -124.71 36.87
CA THR A 746 6.87 -126.03 37.52
C THR A 746 8.07 -126.79 36.95
N ALA A 747 8.97 -127.29 37.80
CA ALA A 747 10.05 -128.20 37.43
C ALA A 747 9.73 -129.65 37.84
N SER A 748 10.18 -130.63 37.05
CA SER A 748 10.05 -132.06 37.36
C SER A 748 11.44 -132.70 37.44
N PHE A 749 11.69 -133.48 38.50
CA PHE A 749 12.95 -134.17 38.74
C PHE A 749 12.78 -135.68 38.74
N ALA A 750 13.83 -136.40 38.34
CA ALA A 750 13.89 -137.84 38.55
C ALA A 750 14.02 -138.15 40.06
N GLU A 751 13.42 -139.26 40.51
CA GLU A 751 13.57 -139.75 41.88
C GLU A 751 15.05 -139.88 42.24
N ASN A 752 15.48 -139.16 43.29
CA ASN A 752 16.86 -139.04 43.79
C ASN A 752 17.84 -138.18 42.95
N GLY A 753 17.36 -137.37 42.00
CA GLY A 753 18.16 -136.35 41.33
C GLY A 753 18.30 -135.06 42.17
N THR A 754 19.47 -134.41 42.13
CA THR A 754 19.65 -133.06 42.67
C THR A 754 19.77 -132.03 41.54
N GLY A 755 19.00 -130.95 41.64
CA GLY A 755 19.00 -129.83 40.71
C GLY A 755 18.22 -128.66 41.31
N THR A 756 18.40 -127.46 40.77
CA THR A 756 17.70 -126.26 41.25
C THR A 756 16.20 -126.37 40.96
N ALA A 757 15.36 -126.40 42.00
CA ALA A 757 13.92 -126.61 41.89
C ALA A 757 13.17 -125.49 41.15
N TYR A 758 13.66 -124.25 41.26
CA TYR A 758 13.15 -123.08 40.56
C TYR A 758 14.16 -121.92 40.70
N THR A 759 14.15 -120.99 39.76
CA THR A 759 14.83 -119.69 39.89
C THR A 759 13.72 -118.66 40.12
N VAL A 760 13.73 -117.99 41.28
CA VAL A 760 12.88 -116.81 41.50
C VAL A 760 13.67 -115.59 41.06
N THR A 761 13.12 -114.81 40.15
CA THR A 761 13.59 -113.45 39.92
C THR A 761 12.63 -112.52 40.63
N GLY A 762 13.08 -111.92 41.74
CA GLY A 762 12.45 -110.73 42.29
C GLY A 762 13.11 -109.52 41.65
N SER A 763 12.31 -108.58 41.20
CA SER A 763 12.76 -107.24 40.86
C SER A 763 12.18 -106.28 41.89
N ASP A 764 13.06 -105.52 42.51
CA ASP A 764 12.71 -104.32 43.26
C ASP A 764 13.16 -103.14 42.40
N PRO A 765 12.25 -102.26 41.95
CA PRO A 765 12.62 -101.08 41.19
C PRO A 765 13.33 -100.02 42.05
N ASP A 766 13.19 -100.05 43.38
CA ASP A 766 13.84 -99.11 44.29
C ASP A 766 15.36 -99.36 44.39
N THR A 767 16.17 -98.30 44.40
CA THR A 767 17.61 -98.41 44.70
C THR A 767 17.89 -98.27 46.20
N GLY A 768 17.60 -99.34 46.98
CA GLY A 768 17.81 -99.38 48.44
C GLY A 768 18.12 -100.76 49.01
#